data_AF-A0A2U1VWL5-F1
#
_entry.id   AF-A0A2U1VWL5-F1
#
_cell.length_a   1.000
_cell.length_b   1.000
_cell.length_c   1.000
_cell.angle_alpha   90.00
_cell.angle_beta   90.00
_cell.angle_gamma   90.00
#
_symmetry.space_group_name_H-M   'P 1'
#
loop_
_entity.id
_entity.type
_entity.pdbx_description
1 polymer ?
#
loop_
_entity_poly.entity_id
_entity_poly.type
_entity_poly.pdbx_seq_one_letter_code
_entity_poly.pdbx_strand_id
1 'polypeptide(L)'
;MRDVLIADAGLDDLDRLLDHCRPDVRVVRVTGDDDGEEALAEALAGRPAAIHLLAHGEPGAVRLGARPLDAAALSRRVAEGRSWPQAPGTDILIHACDTGADGGRFAAALARATGARVAAASHPVGHPALGASWDLDVATGPIAASSPFADSGAWVHRLAYSGTPTDGDDTLVGDDTGNRIDGGAGNDSITGGTGNDSLIGGLGDDTLVGGGNSGESAGDTLNGGLGADHYVGGNGFTIVTYETATSGITLDLIDGANNTGEAAGDSFVDIQRWVGTEHDDVLTAGDSAVWFWGHGGADLETGGAGNDTLEAGDGNDTVFGGGGADLVYGRADNDELHGQTGNDTVAGGGGADLIFGDAGNDLLKGDWERDTIHGGDGDDTILAGIVSAGSYAQTQADQIFGEAGNDRYIVVNQTDAGTVSFDGGDGTDTLEVRSDDLASYNGYDLEYYTDVASPTIDLTGMTLTSVERLELTGGKPHDVTLTGAQAAGFTAIAGGAASDTLRIAGSADLSATALSGVEAIELTGAASTLTLAASQLAGLALSGHGNALAVTASGSGATVDLSQATGFGRVDLAGSAGDDDLTVGAGATVTGNGGNDVIRIAAGATGAVTIADAAVGDRLVMEGADLTALRVETAVGSTVLRLGSDLAVTLTGSFDASQFQLGSGGSVTIVQANRAPVAEADRTVTAQAGTAVALGIAAPTDADNDALSVTVTGLPAGGVIRLADGSAV
;
A
#
# COMPACT_ATOMS: atom_id res chain seq x y z
N MET A 1 -26.66 41.78 44.88
CA MET A 1 -25.79 40.59 44.74
C MET A 1 -24.39 41.14 44.57
N ARG A 2 -23.42 40.65 45.32
CA ARG A 2 -22.04 41.15 45.24
C ARG A 2 -21.33 40.44 44.10
N ASP A 3 -20.58 41.18 43.32
CA ASP A 3 -19.72 40.62 42.28
C ASP A 3 -18.58 39.84 42.94
N VAL A 4 -18.06 38.83 42.26
CA VAL A 4 -16.91 38.05 42.71
C VAL A 4 -15.78 38.24 41.71
N LEU A 5 -14.58 38.57 42.17
CA LEU A 5 -13.37 38.56 41.38
C LEU A 5 -12.55 37.34 41.80
N ILE A 6 -12.30 36.42 40.87
CA ILE A 6 -11.39 35.30 41.07
C ILE A 6 -10.12 35.63 40.29
N ALA A 7 -9.00 35.76 41.00
CA ALA A 7 -7.74 36.18 40.43
C ALA A 7 -6.66 35.12 40.65
N ASP A 8 -5.90 34.81 39.60
CA ASP A 8 -4.67 34.04 39.71
C ASP A 8 -3.64 34.86 40.51
N ALA A 9 -3.17 34.29 41.62
CA ALA A 9 -2.18 34.90 42.49
C ALA A 9 -0.78 35.00 41.85
N GLY A 10 -0.54 34.27 40.75
CA GLY A 10 0.68 34.35 39.95
C GLY A 10 0.78 35.60 39.07
N LEU A 11 -0.29 36.39 38.93
CA LEU A 11 -0.27 37.61 38.13
C LEU A 11 0.64 38.69 38.73
N ASP A 12 1.57 39.15 37.91
CA ASP A 12 2.42 40.29 38.25
C ASP A 12 1.60 41.56 38.50
N ASP A 13 1.99 42.31 39.53
CA ASP A 13 1.31 43.54 39.98
C ASP A 13 -0.17 43.37 40.40
N LEU A 14 -0.64 42.14 40.63
CA LEU A 14 -2.01 41.86 41.09
C LEU A 14 -2.39 42.69 42.33
N ASP A 15 -1.49 42.82 43.29
CA ASP A 15 -1.75 43.59 44.52
C ASP A 15 -2.08 45.07 44.21
N ARG A 16 -1.37 45.68 43.25
CA ARG A 16 -1.62 47.06 42.84
C ARG A 16 -2.94 47.20 42.09
N LEU A 17 -3.33 46.20 41.31
CA LEU A 17 -4.63 46.18 40.65
C LEU A 17 -5.78 46.01 41.66
N LEU A 18 -5.59 45.13 42.64
CA LEU A 18 -6.59 44.87 43.67
C LEU A 18 -6.82 46.07 44.60
N ASP A 19 -5.84 46.97 44.77
CA ASP A 19 -6.01 48.25 45.45
C ASP A 19 -7.04 49.18 44.77
N HIS A 20 -7.28 48.98 43.47
CA HIS A 20 -8.27 49.71 42.67
C HIS A 20 -9.59 48.92 42.51
N CYS A 21 -9.70 47.73 43.10
CA CYS A 21 -10.90 46.92 43.08
C CYS A 21 -12.01 47.60 43.87
N ARG A 22 -13.23 47.60 43.32
CA ARG A 22 -14.38 48.21 44.01
C ARG A 22 -14.64 47.48 45.34
N PRO A 23 -14.94 48.20 46.42
CA PRO A 23 -15.06 47.63 47.76
C PRO A 23 -16.25 46.66 47.94
N ASP A 24 -17.19 46.64 46.99
CA ASP A 24 -18.34 45.73 46.98
C ASP A 24 -18.08 44.40 46.26
N VAL A 25 -16.91 44.23 45.62
CA VAL A 25 -16.47 43.01 44.96
C VAL A 25 -15.76 42.09 45.95
N ARG A 26 -16.17 40.82 46.03
CA ARG A 26 -15.46 39.80 46.82
C ARG A 26 -14.28 39.27 46.01
N VAL A 27 -13.06 39.41 46.52
CA VAL A 27 -11.86 38.87 45.88
C VAL A 27 -11.55 37.45 46.40
N VAL A 28 -11.29 36.53 45.48
CA VAL A 28 -10.81 35.16 45.72
C VAL A 28 -9.48 35.05 44.99
N ARG A 29 -8.40 34.77 45.71
CA ARG A 29 -7.08 34.51 45.11
C ARG A 29 -6.88 33.01 44.96
N VAL A 30 -6.43 32.59 43.80
CA VAL A 30 -6.15 31.20 43.46
C VAL A 30 -4.65 31.08 43.24
N THR A 31 -3.95 30.32 44.06
CA THR A 31 -2.52 30.07 43.93
C THR A 31 -2.26 28.89 43.00
N GLY A 32 -1.01 28.70 42.55
CA GLY A 32 -0.63 27.61 41.63
C GLY A 32 -0.92 26.19 42.16
N ASP A 33 -1.20 26.02 43.45
CA ASP A 33 -1.59 24.73 44.05
C ASP A 33 -3.12 24.55 44.19
N ASP A 34 -3.90 25.61 43.98
CA ASP A 34 -5.35 25.61 44.18
C ASP A 34 -6.11 25.09 42.95
N ASP A 35 -7.28 24.47 43.16
CA ASP A 35 -8.17 24.03 42.08
C ASP A 35 -9.05 25.22 41.61
N GLY A 36 -8.68 25.84 40.49
CA GLY A 36 -9.44 26.94 39.90
C GLY A 36 -10.83 26.56 39.41
N GLU A 37 -11.06 25.30 39.00
CA GLU A 37 -12.40 24.83 38.62
C GLU A 37 -13.32 24.83 39.84
N GLU A 38 -12.80 24.42 41.00
CA GLU A 38 -13.56 24.39 42.25
C GLU A 38 -13.82 25.81 42.78
N ALA A 39 -12.85 26.71 42.68
CA ALA A 39 -13.03 28.12 43.04
C ALA A 39 -14.14 28.78 42.20
N LEU A 40 -14.19 28.49 40.89
CA LEU A 40 -15.24 28.96 39.99
C LEU A 40 -16.60 28.32 40.32
N ALA A 41 -16.64 27.01 40.57
CA ALA A 41 -17.87 26.31 40.93
C ALA A 41 -18.46 26.84 42.26
N GLU A 42 -17.62 27.08 43.27
CA GLU A 42 -18.05 27.65 44.55
C GLU A 42 -18.63 29.06 44.37
N ALA A 43 -17.98 29.90 43.55
CA ALA A 43 -18.47 31.23 43.23
C ALA A 43 -19.84 31.18 42.52
N LEU A 44 -19.99 30.28 41.54
CA LEU A 44 -21.24 30.08 40.80
C LEU A 44 -22.39 29.59 41.68
N ALA A 45 -22.11 28.72 42.66
CA ALA A 45 -23.12 28.25 43.62
C ALA A 45 -23.75 29.39 44.43
N GLY A 46 -23.00 30.48 44.64
CA GLY A 46 -23.47 31.72 45.28
C GLY A 46 -24.38 32.59 44.41
N ARG A 47 -24.50 32.30 43.11
CA ARG A 47 -25.29 33.04 42.09
C ARG A 47 -25.09 34.57 42.17
N PRO A 48 -23.83 35.06 42.04
CA PRO A 48 -23.55 36.49 42.04
C PRO A 48 -24.12 37.18 40.80
N ALA A 49 -24.13 38.51 40.81
CA ALA A 49 -24.53 39.27 39.62
C ALA A 49 -23.45 39.14 38.52
N ALA A 50 -22.18 39.30 38.90
CA ALA A 50 -21.04 39.00 38.03
C ALA A 50 -19.95 38.16 38.71
N ILE A 51 -19.25 37.36 37.91
CA ILE A 51 -17.96 36.74 38.24
C ILE A 51 -16.93 37.30 37.27
N HIS A 52 -15.91 37.93 37.78
CA HIS A 52 -14.76 38.38 37.00
C HIS A 52 -13.64 37.37 37.21
N LEU A 53 -13.11 36.81 36.12
CA LEU A 53 -11.90 35.99 36.14
C LEU A 53 -10.75 36.87 35.69
N LEU A 54 -9.67 36.88 36.46
CA LEU A 54 -8.43 37.57 36.14
C LEU A 54 -7.29 36.56 36.19
N ALA A 55 -6.74 36.21 35.04
CA ALA A 55 -5.80 35.10 34.91
C ALA A 55 -5.02 35.20 33.60
N HIS A 56 -3.96 34.42 33.46
CA HIS A 56 -3.31 34.26 32.16
C HIS A 56 -4.24 33.55 31.17
N GLY A 57 -4.18 33.95 29.89
CA GLY A 57 -4.97 33.35 28.81
C GLY A 57 -4.08 32.63 27.81
N GLU A 58 -4.59 31.55 27.24
CA GLU A 58 -4.07 30.86 26.05
C GLU A 58 -5.26 30.66 25.09
N PRO A 59 -5.06 30.43 23.79
CA PRO A 59 -6.17 30.15 22.86
C PRO A 59 -7.11 29.05 23.39
N GLY A 60 -8.35 29.43 23.71
CA GLY A 60 -9.37 28.52 24.25
C GLY A 60 -9.25 28.13 25.74
N ALA A 61 -8.34 28.74 26.51
CA ALA A 61 -8.10 28.38 27.92
C ALA A 61 -7.76 29.59 28.83
N VAL A 62 -7.97 29.41 30.13
CA VAL A 62 -7.56 30.37 31.16
C VAL A 62 -6.79 29.63 32.26
N ARG A 63 -5.56 30.07 32.57
CA ARG A 63 -4.75 29.46 33.63
C ARG A 63 -5.17 30.01 34.98
N LEU A 64 -5.85 29.19 35.78
CA LEU A 64 -6.33 29.56 37.10
C LEU A 64 -6.02 28.44 38.10
N GLY A 65 -4.92 28.60 38.84
CA GLY A 65 -4.44 27.61 39.79
C GLY A 65 -3.69 26.44 39.15
N ALA A 66 -3.79 25.24 39.74
CA ALA A 66 -2.96 24.08 39.40
C ALA A 66 -3.22 23.48 38.01
N ARG A 67 -4.34 23.84 37.36
CA ARG A 67 -4.75 23.31 36.05
C ARG A 67 -5.46 24.40 35.24
N PRO A 68 -5.35 24.38 33.90
CA PRO A 68 -6.07 25.32 33.05
C PRO A 68 -7.58 25.04 33.08
N LEU A 69 -8.36 26.12 33.01
CA LEU A 69 -9.80 26.10 32.79
C LEU A 69 -10.06 26.24 31.28
N ASP A 70 -10.31 25.11 30.62
CA ASP A 70 -10.56 25.00 29.18
C ASP A 70 -11.79 24.12 28.88
N ALA A 71 -12.09 23.85 27.61
CA ALA A 71 -13.21 22.96 27.24
C ALA A 71 -13.04 21.51 27.71
N ALA A 72 -11.79 21.02 27.80
CA ALA A 72 -11.48 19.69 28.30
C ALA A 72 -11.71 19.58 29.81
N ALA A 73 -11.38 20.61 30.59
CA ALA A 73 -11.65 20.77 32.02
C ALA A 73 -13.16 20.74 32.30
N LEU A 74 -13.95 21.47 31.50
CA LEU A 74 -15.42 21.43 31.60
C LEU A 74 -15.98 20.02 31.39
N SER A 75 -15.41 19.28 30.44
CA SER A 75 -15.82 17.91 30.11
C SER A 75 -15.32 16.89 31.13
N ARG A 76 -14.10 17.06 31.63
CA ARG A 76 -13.46 16.23 32.67
C ARG A 76 -14.23 16.29 33.98
N ARG A 77 -14.63 17.49 34.43
CA ARG A 77 -15.45 17.66 35.64
C ARG A 77 -16.74 16.84 35.57
N VAL A 78 -17.40 16.84 34.40
CA VAL A 78 -18.61 16.05 34.15
C VAL A 78 -18.30 14.55 34.13
N ALA A 79 -17.20 14.13 33.52
CA ALA A 79 -16.76 12.73 33.49
C ALA A 79 -16.43 12.18 34.89
N GLU A 80 -15.95 13.02 35.79
CA GLU A 80 -15.70 12.71 37.21
C GLU A 80 -16.98 12.70 38.07
N GLY A 81 -18.15 12.84 37.45
CA GLY A 81 -19.45 12.81 38.13
C GLY A 81 -19.80 14.11 38.87
N ARG A 82 -19.04 15.18 38.64
CA ARG A 82 -19.28 16.52 39.23
C ARG A 82 -20.04 17.39 38.23
N SER A 83 -21.04 18.13 38.68
CA SER A 83 -21.79 19.06 37.82
C SER A 83 -21.42 20.52 38.08
N TRP A 84 -21.53 21.35 37.05
CA TRP A 84 -21.39 22.81 37.17
C TRP A 84 -22.67 23.42 37.75
N PRO A 85 -22.58 24.26 38.80
CA PRO A 85 -23.74 24.96 39.34
C PRO A 85 -24.39 25.85 38.28
N GLN A 86 -25.70 25.68 38.09
CA GLN A 86 -26.47 26.48 37.13
C GLN A 86 -26.75 27.88 37.66
N ALA A 87 -26.21 28.90 37.01
CA ALA A 87 -26.30 30.31 37.41
C ALA A 87 -26.90 31.20 36.31
N PRO A 88 -28.14 30.94 35.82
CA PRO A 88 -28.79 31.82 34.87
C PRO A 88 -29.00 33.21 35.47
N GLY A 89 -28.55 34.24 34.74
CA GLY A 89 -28.57 35.64 35.16
C GLY A 89 -27.27 36.15 35.77
N THR A 90 -26.28 35.28 35.99
CA THR A 90 -24.89 35.67 36.29
C THR A 90 -24.15 35.96 34.98
N ASP A 91 -23.34 37.03 34.97
CA ASP A 91 -22.38 37.33 33.92
C ASP A 91 -20.98 36.84 34.35
N ILE A 92 -20.29 36.07 33.53
CA ILE A 92 -18.88 35.68 33.70
C ILE A 92 -18.05 36.53 32.74
N LEU A 93 -17.10 37.29 33.28
CA LEU A 93 -16.26 38.21 32.53
C LEU A 93 -14.81 37.76 32.67
N ILE A 94 -14.21 37.35 31.56
CA ILE A 94 -12.86 36.77 31.52
C ILE A 94 -11.89 37.84 31.04
N HIS A 95 -11.07 38.31 31.98
CA HIS A 95 -9.99 39.26 31.76
C HIS A 95 -8.68 38.46 31.67
N ALA A 96 -8.29 38.09 30.46
CA ALA A 96 -7.13 37.23 30.21
C ALA A 96 -6.26 37.73 29.04
N CYS A 97 -5.00 37.28 28.97
CA CYS A 97 -3.95 37.78 28.09
C CYS A 97 -4.19 37.51 26.60
N ASP A 98 -4.83 36.39 26.25
CA ASP A 98 -5.38 36.12 24.92
C ASP A 98 -6.30 34.90 25.05
N THR A 99 -7.48 34.95 24.43
CA THR A 99 -8.31 33.73 24.30
C THR A 99 -8.34 33.20 22.86
N GLY A 100 -7.72 33.90 21.91
CA GLY A 100 -7.55 33.50 20.51
C GLY A 100 -8.86 33.32 19.74
N ALA A 101 -8.76 32.87 18.48
CA ALA A 101 -9.91 32.50 17.64
C ALA A 101 -10.81 31.42 18.30
N ASP A 102 -10.24 30.59 19.17
CA ASP A 102 -10.95 29.55 19.93
C ASP A 102 -11.60 30.04 21.24
N GLY A 103 -11.36 31.28 21.66
CA GLY A 103 -11.92 31.89 22.86
C GLY A 103 -13.45 31.98 22.82
N GLY A 104 -14.00 32.21 21.63
CA GLY A 104 -15.45 32.15 21.40
C GLY A 104 -16.04 30.75 21.63
N ARG A 105 -15.32 29.70 21.27
CA ARG A 105 -15.76 28.31 21.48
C ARG A 105 -15.71 27.95 22.97
N PHE A 106 -14.64 28.34 23.66
CA PHE A 106 -14.52 28.18 25.11
C PHE A 106 -15.61 28.94 25.87
N ALA A 107 -15.83 30.22 25.56
CA ALA A 107 -16.88 31.02 26.18
C ALA A 107 -18.28 30.41 25.96
N ALA A 108 -18.55 29.88 24.76
CA ALA A 108 -19.79 29.19 24.45
C ALA A 108 -19.93 27.83 25.18
N ALA A 109 -18.83 27.11 25.40
CA ALA A 109 -18.82 25.87 26.18
C ALA A 109 -19.08 26.15 27.66
N LEU A 110 -18.41 27.16 28.24
CA LEU A 110 -18.60 27.57 29.62
C LEU A 110 -20.02 28.10 29.88
N ALA A 111 -20.57 28.90 28.96
CA ALA A 111 -21.95 29.37 29.02
C ALA A 111 -22.96 28.20 29.02
N ARG A 112 -22.74 27.20 28.17
CA ARG A 112 -23.57 25.98 28.13
C ARG A 112 -23.45 25.16 29.41
N ALA A 113 -22.24 25.04 29.95
CA ALA A 113 -21.98 24.25 31.16
C ALA A 113 -22.61 24.89 32.41
N THR A 114 -22.61 26.22 32.51
CA THR A 114 -23.00 26.95 33.73
C THR A 114 -24.37 27.63 33.64
N GLY A 115 -24.92 27.80 32.43
CA GLY A 115 -26.13 28.59 32.19
C GLY A 115 -25.95 30.11 32.36
N ALA A 116 -24.73 30.57 32.64
CA ALA A 116 -24.38 31.98 32.73
C ALA A 116 -24.17 32.60 31.33
N ARG A 117 -24.18 33.94 31.25
CA ARG A 117 -23.64 34.63 30.08
C ARG A 117 -22.14 34.79 30.28
N VAL A 118 -21.36 34.66 29.21
CA VAL A 118 -19.90 34.73 29.27
C VAL A 118 -19.44 35.78 28.28
N ALA A 119 -18.54 36.65 28.72
CA ALA A 119 -17.76 37.52 27.86
C ALA A 119 -16.27 37.41 28.17
N ALA A 120 -15.45 37.52 27.13
CA ALA A 120 -14.00 37.41 27.18
C ALA A 120 -13.39 38.44 26.21
N ALA A 121 -12.13 38.79 26.42
CA ALA A 121 -11.35 39.54 25.43
C ALA A 121 -10.69 38.57 24.45
N SER A 122 -10.76 38.87 23.15
CA SER A 122 -9.97 38.22 22.10
C SER A 122 -8.56 38.81 21.94
N HIS A 123 -8.22 39.81 22.76
CA HIS A 123 -6.94 40.50 22.77
C HIS A 123 -6.47 40.66 24.23
N PRO A 124 -5.18 40.94 24.48
CA PRO A 124 -4.68 41.20 25.81
C PRO A 124 -5.43 42.31 26.55
N VAL A 125 -5.77 42.06 27.81
CA VAL A 125 -6.36 43.05 28.72
C VAL A 125 -5.29 43.85 29.46
N GLY A 126 -5.40 45.19 29.47
CA GLY A 126 -4.37 46.04 30.08
C GLY A 126 -4.36 47.50 29.61
N HIS A 127 -3.20 48.14 29.74
CA HIS A 127 -3.04 49.56 29.44
C HIS A 127 -3.00 49.82 27.91
N PRO A 128 -3.81 50.77 27.37
CA PRO A 128 -3.90 51.03 25.92
C PRO A 128 -2.58 51.40 25.23
N ALA A 129 -1.67 52.06 25.95
CA ALA A 129 -0.35 52.41 25.41
C ALA A 129 0.61 51.21 25.28
N LEU A 130 0.22 50.02 25.73
CA LEU A 130 0.95 48.76 25.56
C LEU A 130 0.21 47.80 24.61
N GLY A 131 -0.68 48.32 23.75
CA GLY A 131 -1.45 47.51 22.79
C GLY A 131 -2.61 46.72 23.37
N ALA A 132 -2.83 46.75 24.69
CA ALA A 132 -3.87 46.00 25.39
C ALA A 132 -5.18 46.83 25.58
N SER A 133 -6.35 46.18 25.57
CA SER A 133 -7.67 46.82 25.78
C SER A 133 -8.47 46.12 26.87
N TRP A 134 -9.26 46.88 27.64
CA TRP A 134 -10.21 46.31 28.62
C TRP A 134 -11.53 45.87 27.99
N ASP A 135 -11.63 45.88 26.65
CA ASP A 135 -12.84 45.49 25.93
C ASP A 135 -12.99 43.97 25.89
N LEU A 136 -14.16 43.48 26.36
CA LEU A 136 -14.56 42.07 26.24
C LEU A 136 -15.43 41.93 24.99
N ASP A 137 -14.78 41.76 23.85
CA ASP A 137 -15.38 41.78 22.52
C ASP A 137 -16.00 40.43 22.10
N VAL A 138 -15.65 39.34 22.78
CA VAL A 138 -16.28 38.03 22.62
C VAL A 138 -17.36 37.87 23.66
N ALA A 139 -18.64 37.80 23.27
CA ALA A 139 -19.75 37.62 24.22
C ALA A 139 -20.80 36.63 23.73
N THR A 140 -21.29 35.77 24.63
CA THR A 140 -22.38 34.82 24.34
C THR A 140 -23.78 35.44 24.48
N GLY A 141 -23.85 36.72 24.86
CA GLY A 141 -25.07 37.53 24.93
C GLY A 141 -24.80 38.90 25.54
N PRO A 142 -25.81 39.78 25.65
CA PRO A 142 -25.66 41.11 26.23
C PRO A 142 -25.22 41.04 27.70
N ILE A 143 -24.08 41.68 28.03
CA ILE A 143 -23.54 41.77 29.39
C ILE A 143 -24.02 43.06 30.04
N ALA A 144 -24.44 42.97 31.31
CA ALA A 144 -24.90 44.12 32.10
C ALA A 144 -23.92 44.51 33.22
N ALA A 145 -22.94 43.65 33.50
CA ALA A 145 -21.91 43.89 34.51
C ALA A 145 -20.94 45.02 34.09
N SER A 146 -20.50 45.78 35.10
CA SER A 146 -19.46 46.81 34.95
C SER A 146 -18.11 46.25 35.39
N SER A 147 -17.01 46.91 35.00
CA SER A 147 -15.66 46.54 35.44
C SER A 147 -15.57 46.40 36.97
N PRO A 148 -14.83 45.40 37.48
CA PRO A 148 -14.62 45.25 38.92
C PRO A 148 -13.69 46.33 39.50
N PHE A 149 -13.04 47.15 38.67
CA PHE A 149 -12.08 48.17 39.07
C PHE A 149 -12.66 49.58 38.92
N ALA A 150 -12.34 50.47 39.86
CA ALA A 150 -12.85 51.84 39.89
C ALA A 150 -12.19 52.76 38.85
N ASP A 151 -10.93 52.48 38.48
CA ASP A 151 -10.13 53.20 37.46
C ASP A 151 -9.30 52.18 36.65
N SER A 152 -9.77 51.72 35.50
CA SER A 152 -9.10 50.68 34.69
C SER A 152 -7.82 51.15 33.97
N GLY A 153 -7.53 52.46 33.97
CA GLY A 153 -6.40 53.05 33.25
C GLY A 153 -5.02 52.92 33.91
N ALA A 154 -4.91 52.21 35.05
CA ALA A 154 -3.68 52.18 35.85
C ALA A 154 -2.95 50.82 35.87
N TRP A 155 -3.54 49.75 35.29
CA TRP A 155 -2.88 48.44 35.28
C TRP A 155 -2.01 48.27 34.05
N VAL A 156 -0.70 48.21 34.28
CA VAL A 156 0.31 47.88 33.31
C VAL A 156 0.50 46.36 33.40
N HIS A 157 -0.36 45.58 32.73
CA HIS A 157 -0.02 44.18 32.52
C HIS A 157 1.16 44.16 31.55
N ARG A 158 2.35 43.95 32.10
CA ARG A 158 3.61 44.00 31.39
C ARG A 158 3.83 42.63 30.78
N LEU A 159 3.23 42.40 29.62
CA LEU A 159 3.37 41.15 28.88
C LEU A 159 4.70 41.13 28.11
N ALA A 160 5.46 40.09 28.40
CA ALA A 160 6.11 39.20 27.43
C ALA A 160 7.37 39.67 26.70
N TYR A 161 7.83 40.91 26.86
CA TYR A 161 9.22 41.28 26.58
C TYR A 161 9.55 42.63 27.17
N SER A 162 10.82 42.88 27.46
CA SER A 162 11.34 44.20 27.81
C SER A 162 11.76 44.94 26.55
N GLY A 163 11.34 46.21 26.41
CA GLY A 163 11.53 47.01 25.21
C GLY A 163 10.31 47.87 24.93
N THR A 164 10.35 48.72 23.91
CA THR A 164 9.16 49.41 23.37
C THR A 164 9.38 49.51 21.87
N PRO A 165 8.61 48.79 21.04
CA PRO A 165 8.73 48.90 19.60
C PRO A 165 8.41 50.32 19.13
N THR A 166 9.22 50.82 18.20
CA THR A 166 9.15 52.13 17.57
C THR A 166 9.51 52.01 16.08
N ASP A 167 9.59 53.14 15.38
CA ASP A 167 10.04 53.16 13.97
C ASP A 167 11.58 53.32 13.86
N GLY A 168 12.35 53.01 14.90
CA GLY A 168 13.81 53.04 14.86
C GLY A 168 14.43 51.98 15.75
N ASP A 169 15.75 51.83 15.66
CA ASP A 169 16.52 50.72 16.25
C ASP A 169 16.17 50.43 17.73
N ASP A 170 15.50 49.31 17.96
CA ASP A 170 15.01 48.87 19.26
C ASP A 170 15.76 47.66 19.81
N THR A 171 15.63 47.45 21.12
CA THR A 171 16.12 46.23 21.79
C THR A 171 14.95 45.62 22.56
N LEU A 172 14.49 44.47 22.08
CA LEU A 172 13.34 43.75 22.55
C LEU A 172 13.79 42.38 23.09
N VAL A 173 13.43 42.06 24.33
CA VAL A 173 13.87 40.81 24.99
C VAL A 173 12.69 40.14 25.67
N GLY A 174 12.27 38.99 25.14
CA GLY A 174 11.25 38.12 25.69
C GLY A 174 11.61 37.49 27.03
N ASP A 175 10.67 36.70 27.54
CA ASP A 175 10.79 36.00 28.80
C ASP A 175 10.95 34.49 28.59
N ASP A 176 10.70 33.70 29.65
CA ASP A 176 10.86 32.24 29.59
C ASP A 176 9.57 31.55 29.08
N THR A 177 8.65 32.29 28.44
CA THR A 177 7.40 31.79 27.87
C THR A 177 7.33 32.08 26.37
N GLY A 178 6.44 31.40 25.64
CA GLY A 178 6.26 31.70 24.21
C GLY A 178 5.77 33.13 23.98
N ASN A 179 6.54 33.91 23.25
CA ASN A 179 6.32 35.32 22.99
C ASN A 179 6.00 35.58 21.50
N ARG A 180 5.28 36.66 21.23
CA ARG A 180 5.16 37.24 19.89
C ARG A 180 5.72 38.66 19.94
N ILE A 181 6.79 38.90 19.21
CA ILE A 181 7.52 40.18 19.22
C ILE A 181 7.62 40.70 17.79
N ASP A 182 7.29 41.97 17.60
CA ASP A 182 7.33 42.68 16.31
C ASP A 182 8.18 43.95 16.53
N GLY A 183 9.31 44.04 15.82
CA GLY A 183 10.28 45.12 15.88
C GLY A 183 9.74 46.40 15.22
N GLY A 184 9.14 46.24 14.04
CA GLY A 184 8.54 47.31 13.28
C GLY A 184 9.49 47.84 12.22
N ALA A 185 10.04 49.03 12.41
CA ALA A 185 11.02 49.59 11.48
C ALA A 185 12.25 50.06 12.24
N GLY A 186 13.40 50.07 11.58
CA GLY A 186 14.68 50.27 12.24
C GLY A 186 15.50 48.99 12.22
N ASN A 187 16.73 49.06 12.72
CA ASN A 187 17.57 47.87 12.86
C ASN A 187 17.43 47.34 14.28
N ASP A 188 16.54 46.38 14.46
CA ASP A 188 16.08 45.92 15.76
C ASP A 188 16.89 44.72 16.26
N SER A 189 17.06 44.63 17.58
CA SER A 189 17.64 43.47 18.25
C SER A 189 16.57 42.79 19.09
N ILE A 190 16.13 41.62 18.63
CA ILE A 190 15.04 40.85 19.23
C ILE A 190 15.61 39.54 19.78
N THR A 191 15.33 39.25 21.05
CA THR A 191 15.68 37.97 21.69
C THR A 191 14.41 37.36 22.27
N GLY A 192 14.04 36.14 21.86
CA GLY A 192 12.85 35.41 22.32
C GLY A 192 12.99 34.95 23.76
N GLY A 193 14.06 34.23 24.06
CA GLY A 193 14.33 33.75 25.43
C GLY A 193 14.19 32.24 25.48
N THR A 194 13.28 31.72 26.31
CA THR A 194 12.90 30.30 26.23
C THR A 194 11.42 30.17 25.97
N GLY A 195 11.01 29.07 25.34
CA GLY A 195 9.64 28.91 24.89
C GLY A 195 9.62 28.66 23.40
N ASN A 196 8.45 28.85 22.79
CA ASN A 196 8.31 28.83 21.34
C ASN A 196 7.88 30.24 20.93
N ASP A 197 8.83 30.99 20.39
CA ASP A 197 8.69 32.42 20.12
C ASP A 197 8.38 32.69 18.64
N SER A 198 7.63 33.75 18.38
CA SER A 198 7.38 34.30 17.04
C SER A 198 7.99 35.69 16.97
N LEU A 199 9.14 35.80 16.30
CA LEU A 199 9.91 37.03 16.21
C LEU A 199 9.81 37.61 14.80
N ILE A 200 9.38 38.86 14.70
CA ILE A 200 9.22 39.61 13.45
C ILE A 200 10.12 40.84 13.53
N GLY A 201 11.08 40.97 12.62
CA GLY A 201 11.99 42.12 12.52
C GLY A 201 11.26 43.33 11.93
N GLY A 202 10.93 43.25 10.64
CA GLY A 202 10.13 44.21 9.91
C GLY A 202 10.92 44.91 8.82
N LEU A 203 11.16 46.22 8.95
CA LEU A 203 11.96 47.00 8.00
C LEU A 203 13.30 47.39 8.60
N GLY A 204 14.41 46.97 8.02
CA GLY A 204 15.76 47.32 8.48
C GLY A 204 16.61 46.06 8.63
N ASP A 205 17.88 46.24 8.98
CA ASP A 205 18.78 45.11 9.19
C ASP A 205 18.64 44.63 10.64
N ASP A 206 17.86 43.57 10.84
CA ASP A 206 17.44 43.10 12.16
C ASP A 206 18.32 41.95 12.67
N THR A 207 18.36 41.77 13.99
CA THR A 207 18.99 40.62 14.64
C THR A 207 17.95 39.88 15.48
N LEU A 208 17.61 38.67 15.05
CA LEU A 208 16.60 37.82 15.66
C LEU A 208 17.27 36.62 16.32
N VAL A 209 17.13 36.51 17.65
CA VAL A 209 17.68 35.40 18.44
C VAL A 209 16.51 34.64 19.07
N GLY A 210 16.19 33.44 18.57
CA GLY A 210 15.13 32.59 19.14
C GLY A 210 15.40 32.26 20.60
N GLY A 211 16.49 31.53 20.84
CA GLY A 211 17.01 31.28 22.18
C GLY A 211 17.06 29.79 22.50
N GLY A 212 16.21 29.31 23.42
CA GLY A 212 16.20 27.91 23.84
C GLY A 212 14.80 27.34 24.01
N ASN A 213 14.43 26.34 23.21
CA ASN A 213 13.12 25.70 23.36
C ASN A 213 13.16 24.49 24.31
N SER A 214 12.01 24.15 24.90
CA SER A 214 11.88 23.04 25.88
C SER A 214 11.57 21.68 25.24
N GLY A 215 12.06 21.41 24.03
CA GLY A 215 12.02 20.07 23.42
C GLY A 215 10.66 19.63 22.86
N GLU A 216 9.81 20.56 22.41
CA GLU A 216 8.58 20.23 21.68
C GLU A 216 8.74 20.43 20.17
N SER A 217 7.89 19.77 19.38
CA SER A 217 7.88 19.78 17.90
C SER A 217 7.52 21.14 17.27
N ALA A 218 7.12 22.14 18.06
CA ALA A 218 6.94 23.50 17.61
C ALA A 218 8.16 24.31 18.08
N GLY A 219 8.90 24.87 17.14
CA GLY A 219 10.10 25.66 17.38
C GLY A 219 9.85 27.15 17.48
N ASP A 220 10.92 27.93 17.60
CA ASP A 220 10.86 29.38 17.37
C ASP A 220 10.63 29.66 15.87
N THR A 221 9.82 30.65 15.54
CA THR A 221 9.60 31.13 14.17
C THR A 221 10.14 32.54 14.04
N LEU A 222 11.07 32.72 13.11
CA LEU A 222 11.78 33.98 12.87
C LEU A 222 11.49 34.50 11.46
N ASN A 223 11.09 35.77 11.36
CA ASN A 223 10.88 36.48 10.10
C ASN A 223 11.53 37.86 10.21
N GLY A 224 12.62 38.08 9.48
CA GLY A 224 13.35 39.35 9.51
C GLY A 224 12.67 40.43 8.67
N GLY A 225 12.03 40.04 7.57
CA GLY A 225 11.34 40.98 6.68
C GLY A 225 12.29 41.61 5.66
N LEU A 226 12.21 42.93 5.49
CA LEU A 226 13.04 43.64 4.51
C LEU A 226 14.30 44.18 5.16
N GLY A 227 15.45 43.65 4.74
CA GLY A 227 16.76 44.12 5.18
C GLY A 227 17.80 43.04 4.97
N ALA A 228 19.00 43.25 5.52
CA ALA A 228 19.99 42.20 5.64
C ALA A 228 19.98 41.69 7.09
N ASP A 229 19.29 40.59 7.34
CA ASP A 229 18.96 40.16 8.69
C ASP A 229 19.93 39.10 9.25
N HIS A 230 20.02 39.04 10.57
CA HIS A 230 20.83 38.05 11.28
C HIS A 230 19.95 37.15 12.15
N TYR A 231 19.78 35.91 11.72
CA TYR A 231 19.00 34.88 12.41
C TYR A 231 19.89 33.96 13.23
N VAL A 232 19.54 33.80 14.50
CA VAL A 232 20.21 32.87 15.42
C VAL A 232 19.16 32.03 16.11
N GLY A 233 19.05 30.75 15.73
CA GLY A 233 18.07 29.84 16.33
C GLY A 233 18.38 29.51 17.78
N GLY A 234 19.63 29.12 18.04
CA GLY A 234 20.08 28.70 19.37
C GLY A 234 19.82 27.23 19.61
N ASN A 235 19.37 26.85 20.82
CA ASN A 235 19.10 25.45 21.13
C ASN A 235 17.66 25.09 20.77
N GLY A 236 17.47 24.04 19.97
CA GLY A 236 16.15 23.52 19.69
C GLY A 236 15.88 23.35 18.21
N PHE A 237 14.62 23.51 17.86
CA PHE A 237 14.12 23.59 16.49
C PHE A 237 13.75 25.04 16.23
N THR A 238 14.27 25.62 15.15
CA THR A 238 13.99 26.99 14.73
C THR A 238 13.65 27.01 13.25
N ILE A 239 12.61 27.76 12.93
CA ILE A 239 12.08 27.99 11.60
C ILE A 239 12.40 29.43 11.21
N VAL A 240 13.06 29.62 10.08
CA VAL A 240 13.07 30.91 9.36
C VAL A 240 11.97 30.86 8.31
N THR A 241 11.13 31.89 8.23
CA THR A 241 10.02 31.95 7.28
C THR A 241 10.04 33.23 6.45
N TYR A 242 9.80 33.08 5.15
CA TYR A 242 9.58 34.15 4.19
C TYR A 242 8.13 34.19 3.67
N GLU A 243 7.19 33.47 4.28
CA GLU A 243 5.80 33.31 3.80
C GLU A 243 5.07 34.65 3.55
N THR A 244 5.47 35.72 4.24
CA THR A 244 4.84 37.04 4.09
C THR A 244 5.46 37.90 2.98
N ALA A 245 6.52 37.42 2.33
CA ALA A 245 7.20 38.13 1.26
C ALA A 245 6.26 38.35 0.07
N THR A 246 6.45 39.47 -0.61
CA THR A 246 5.54 39.90 -1.70
C THR A 246 5.99 39.48 -3.10
N SER A 247 7.09 38.72 -3.19
CA SER A 247 7.66 38.13 -4.40
C SER A 247 8.57 36.97 -4.03
N GLY A 248 8.78 36.03 -4.95
CA GLY A 248 9.69 34.91 -4.75
C GLY A 248 11.13 35.35 -4.47
N ILE A 249 11.86 34.48 -3.80
CA ILE A 249 13.22 34.67 -3.30
C ILE A 249 14.20 33.71 -3.97
N THR A 250 15.48 34.04 -3.79
CA THR A 250 16.55 33.06 -3.96
C THR A 250 17.24 32.98 -2.61
N LEU A 251 17.33 31.77 -2.06
CA LEU A 251 18.03 31.46 -0.82
C LEU A 251 19.13 30.45 -1.14
N ASP A 252 20.38 30.90 -1.12
CA ASP A 252 21.57 30.11 -1.35
C ASP A 252 22.40 30.06 -0.05
N LEU A 253 22.37 28.90 0.62
CA LEU A 253 23.11 28.67 1.85
C LEU A 253 24.61 28.41 1.63
N ILE A 254 25.06 28.27 0.37
CA ILE A 254 26.48 28.13 -0.02
C ILE A 254 27.10 29.51 -0.22
N ASP A 255 26.43 30.36 -1.01
CA ASP A 255 26.87 31.71 -1.33
C ASP A 255 25.72 32.71 -1.17
N GLY A 256 25.54 33.21 0.05
CA GLY A 256 24.50 34.20 0.37
C GLY A 256 24.58 35.51 -0.43
N ALA A 257 25.65 35.75 -1.21
CA ALA A 257 25.69 36.84 -2.17
C ALA A 257 24.72 36.65 -3.35
N ASN A 258 24.24 35.43 -3.58
CA ASN A 258 23.23 35.10 -4.57
C ASN A 258 21.80 35.34 -4.06
N ASN A 259 21.61 35.59 -2.76
CA ASN A 259 20.28 35.74 -2.21
C ASN A 259 19.56 36.98 -2.76
N THR A 260 18.25 36.87 -2.97
CA THR A 260 17.41 37.96 -3.50
C THR A 260 16.11 38.12 -2.72
N GLY A 261 15.42 39.24 -2.92
CA GLY A 261 14.17 39.52 -2.21
C GLY A 261 14.41 39.79 -0.73
N GLU A 262 13.56 39.25 0.13
CA GLU A 262 13.69 39.36 1.60
C GLU A 262 14.87 38.53 2.15
N ALA A 263 15.40 37.55 1.41
CA ALA A 263 16.59 36.80 1.81
C ALA A 263 17.93 37.56 1.57
N ALA A 264 17.88 38.73 0.92
CA ALA A 264 19.06 39.39 0.38
C ALA A 264 19.97 39.99 1.46
N GLY A 265 21.10 39.32 1.72
CA GLY A 265 22.07 39.75 2.74
C GLY A 265 21.87 39.08 4.10
N ASP A 266 20.87 38.20 4.20
CA ASP A 266 20.57 37.45 5.41
C ASP A 266 21.70 36.49 5.80
N SER A 267 21.78 36.19 7.08
CA SER A 267 22.73 35.25 7.65
C SER A 267 22.09 34.37 8.73
N PHE A 268 22.48 33.10 8.74
CA PHE A 268 21.82 32.07 9.56
C PHE A 268 22.81 31.38 10.48
N VAL A 269 22.40 31.15 11.72
CA VAL A 269 23.14 30.36 12.72
C VAL A 269 22.17 29.43 13.42
N ASP A 270 22.49 28.13 13.46
CA ASP A 270 21.74 27.10 14.19
C ASP A 270 20.25 27.03 13.81
N ILE A 271 19.93 27.14 12.52
CA ILE A 271 18.57 27.01 11.97
C ILE A 271 18.31 25.58 11.51
N GLN A 272 17.09 25.07 11.69
CA GLN A 272 16.72 23.71 11.29
C GLN A 272 15.78 23.68 10.09
N ARG A 273 14.93 24.70 9.91
CA ARG A 273 13.97 24.77 8.80
C ARG A 273 13.92 26.15 8.16
N TRP A 274 13.80 26.19 6.84
CA TRP A 274 13.53 27.38 6.05
C TRP A 274 12.23 27.17 5.28
N VAL A 275 11.35 28.16 5.34
CA VAL A 275 10.08 28.19 4.61
C VAL A 275 10.15 29.31 3.57
N GLY A 276 9.85 28.97 2.32
CA GLY A 276 9.75 29.88 1.19
C GLY A 276 8.53 30.80 1.26
N THR A 277 8.06 31.21 0.11
CA THR A 277 7.04 32.22 -0.11
C THR A 277 5.79 31.60 -0.75
N GLU A 278 4.84 32.43 -1.18
CA GLU A 278 3.68 32.01 -1.97
C GLU A 278 3.95 32.17 -3.50
N HIS A 279 5.21 32.21 -3.89
CA HIS A 279 5.72 32.54 -5.21
C HIS A 279 6.94 31.69 -5.57
N ASP A 280 7.20 31.54 -6.86
CA ASP A 280 8.34 30.79 -7.40
C ASP A 280 9.68 31.16 -6.71
N ASP A 281 10.22 30.22 -5.96
CA ASP A 281 11.43 30.33 -5.16
C ASP A 281 12.58 29.47 -5.73
N VAL A 282 13.81 29.84 -5.36
CA VAL A 282 15.00 29.03 -5.59
C VAL A 282 15.71 28.81 -4.27
N LEU A 283 15.67 27.58 -3.75
CA LEU A 283 16.25 27.19 -2.47
C LEU A 283 17.44 26.25 -2.70
N THR A 284 18.63 26.65 -2.28
CA THR A 284 19.87 25.87 -2.46
C THR A 284 20.57 25.69 -1.12
N ALA A 285 20.69 24.43 -0.71
CA ALA A 285 21.43 24.03 0.47
C ALA A 285 22.89 23.67 0.14
N GLY A 286 23.69 23.47 1.19
CA GLY A 286 25.11 23.13 1.11
C GLY A 286 25.39 21.69 1.52
N ASP A 287 26.53 21.46 2.17
CA ASP A 287 26.94 20.10 2.58
C ASP A 287 26.24 19.60 3.87
N SER A 288 25.41 20.43 4.51
CA SER A 288 24.78 20.12 5.81
C SER A 288 23.30 19.85 5.62
N ALA A 289 22.78 18.90 6.41
CA ALA A 289 21.36 18.57 6.43
C ALA A 289 20.48 19.82 6.64
N VAL A 290 19.49 20.02 5.78
CA VAL A 290 18.48 21.06 5.86
C VAL A 290 17.07 20.49 5.92
N TRP A 291 16.13 21.35 6.30
CA TRP A 291 14.71 21.14 6.03
C TRP A 291 14.18 22.35 5.26
N PHE A 292 13.88 22.17 3.98
CA PHE A 292 13.22 23.17 3.14
C PHE A 292 11.74 22.88 2.99
N TRP A 293 10.97 23.97 2.91
CA TRP A 293 9.57 23.95 2.50
C TRP A 293 9.34 25.11 1.53
N GLY A 294 9.22 24.85 0.23
CA GLY A 294 8.97 25.85 -0.81
C GLY A 294 7.69 26.66 -0.58
N HIS A 295 6.69 26.01 0.04
CA HIS A 295 5.38 26.53 0.42
C HIS A 295 4.43 26.61 -0.79
N GLY A 296 4.51 27.63 -1.63
CA GLY A 296 3.73 27.63 -2.87
C GLY A 296 4.38 28.45 -3.96
N GLY A 297 4.01 28.22 -5.22
CA GLY A 297 4.78 28.72 -6.36
C GLY A 297 5.45 27.56 -7.09
N ALA A 298 6.02 27.81 -8.27
CA ALA A 298 6.80 26.78 -8.96
C ALA A 298 8.27 26.89 -8.53
N ASP A 299 8.66 26.05 -7.58
CA ASP A 299 9.90 26.16 -6.83
C ASP A 299 11.02 25.28 -7.40
N LEU A 300 12.26 25.72 -7.18
CA LEU A 300 13.46 24.93 -7.44
C LEU A 300 14.22 24.70 -6.14
N GLU A 301 14.21 23.46 -5.65
CA GLU A 301 14.91 23.06 -4.43
C GLU A 301 16.14 22.18 -4.73
N THR A 302 17.23 22.39 -3.98
CA THR A 302 18.45 21.56 -4.06
C THR A 302 19.00 21.32 -2.66
N GLY A 303 19.01 20.06 -2.19
CA GLY A 303 19.41 19.65 -0.83
C GLY A 303 20.93 19.63 -0.60
N GLY A 304 21.72 19.22 -1.60
CA GLY A 304 23.18 19.31 -1.54
C GLY A 304 23.82 17.98 -1.18
N ALA A 305 24.56 17.86 -0.07
CA ALA A 305 25.24 16.60 0.32
C ALA A 305 24.82 16.08 1.71
N GLY A 306 23.78 16.69 2.30
CA GLY A 306 23.26 16.37 3.62
C GLY A 306 22.34 15.15 3.63
N ASN A 307 21.64 14.91 4.74
CA ASN A 307 20.44 14.09 4.70
C ASN A 307 19.29 15.07 4.84
N ASP A 308 18.74 15.47 3.71
CA ASP A 308 17.91 16.65 3.58
C ASP A 308 16.43 16.27 3.62
N THR A 309 15.59 17.15 4.17
CA THR A 309 14.13 17.06 4.05
C THR A 309 13.68 18.19 3.14
N LEU A 310 13.14 17.86 1.97
CA LEU A 310 12.70 18.80 0.94
C LEU A 310 11.20 18.62 0.73
N GLU A 311 10.43 19.68 0.96
CA GLU A 311 8.98 19.71 0.76
C GLU A 311 8.65 20.81 -0.23
N ALA A 312 8.32 20.48 -1.47
CA ALA A 312 8.18 21.47 -2.52
C ALA A 312 6.95 22.37 -2.28
N GLY A 313 5.75 21.79 -2.17
CA GLY A 313 4.56 22.51 -1.72
C GLY A 313 3.46 22.55 -2.77
N ASP A 314 2.79 23.69 -2.92
CA ASP A 314 1.77 23.89 -3.95
C ASP A 314 2.44 24.46 -5.21
N GLY A 315 2.53 23.70 -6.30
CA GLY A 315 3.12 24.19 -7.54
C GLY A 315 3.65 23.08 -8.42
N ASN A 316 4.14 23.43 -9.62
CA ASN A 316 4.84 22.44 -10.41
C ASN A 316 6.33 22.59 -10.14
N ASP A 317 6.84 21.81 -9.20
CA ASP A 317 8.14 22.05 -8.60
C ASP A 317 9.23 21.19 -9.23
N THR A 318 10.49 21.57 -8.99
CA THR A 318 11.65 20.75 -9.32
C THR A 318 12.55 20.61 -8.11
N VAL A 319 12.75 19.37 -7.66
CA VAL A 319 13.51 19.07 -6.44
C VAL A 319 14.67 18.14 -6.75
N PHE A 320 15.86 18.50 -6.25
CA PHE A 320 17.06 17.67 -6.28
C PHE A 320 17.52 17.38 -4.85
N GLY A 321 17.41 16.13 -4.41
CA GLY A 321 17.88 15.64 -3.09
C GLY A 321 19.37 15.90 -2.91
N GLY A 322 20.19 15.29 -3.77
CA GLY A 322 21.62 15.54 -3.81
C GLY A 322 22.45 14.31 -3.48
N GLY A 323 23.35 14.44 -2.52
CA GLY A 323 24.06 13.32 -1.94
C GLY A 323 23.52 13.11 -0.54
N GLY A 324 23.13 11.92 -0.14
CA GLY A 324 22.46 11.84 1.15
C GLY A 324 21.70 10.58 1.42
N ALA A 325 20.75 10.70 2.33
CA ALA A 325 19.61 9.79 2.43
C ALA A 325 18.44 10.73 2.71
N ASP A 326 17.85 11.22 1.62
CA ASP A 326 17.00 12.39 1.61
C ASP A 326 15.53 12.00 1.71
N LEU A 327 14.71 12.93 2.20
CA LEU A 327 13.27 12.84 2.19
C LEU A 327 12.74 13.93 1.27
N VAL A 328 12.18 13.54 0.12
CA VAL A 328 11.69 14.45 -0.92
C VAL A 328 10.18 14.28 -1.06
N TYR A 329 9.44 15.37 -0.90
CA TYR A 329 7.99 15.42 -1.05
C TYR A 329 7.60 16.50 -2.05
N GLY A 330 7.01 16.13 -3.19
CA GLY A 330 6.49 17.10 -4.17
C GLY A 330 5.26 17.84 -3.64
N ARG A 331 4.36 17.10 -2.98
CA ARG A 331 3.11 17.55 -2.32
C ARG A 331 1.93 17.70 -3.27
N ALA A 332 1.72 18.79 -3.97
CA ALA A 332 0.53 18.98 -4.80
C ALA A 332 0.91 19.62 -6.13
N ASP A 333 0.11 19.33 -7.17
CA ASP A 333 0.40 19.63 -8.58
C ASP A 333 1.54 18.74 -9.13
N ASN A 334 2.05 19.04 -10.34
CA ASN A 334 2.86 18.07 -11.10
C ASN A 334 4.35 18.38 -10.93
N ASP A 335 5.05 17.49 -10.24
CA ASP A 335 6.42 17.73 -9.80
C ASP A 335 7.46 16.92 -10.57
N GLU A 336 8.68 17.45 -10.61
CA GLU A 336 9.87 16.74 -11.06
C GLU A 336 10.84 16.53 -9.88
N LEU A 337 10.94 15.30 -9.39
CA LEU A 337 11.65 14.95 -8.16
C LEU A 337 12.82 14.00 -8.46
N HIS A 338 14.01 14.34 -7.96
CA HIS A 338 15.23 13.55 -8.12
C HIS A 338 15.86 13.26 -6.74
N GLY A 339 15.98 11.99 -6.35
CA GLY A 339 16.73 11.57 -5.15
C GLY A 339 18.23 11.81 -5.31
N GLN A 340 18.76 11.54 -6.50
CA GLN A 340 20.18 11.64 -6.88
C GLN A 340 21.05 10.54 -6.27
N THR A 341 21.96 10.83 -5.36
CA THR A 341 22.87 9.80 -4.82
C THR A 341 22.57 9.56 -3.36
N GLY A 342 22.27 8.34 -2.98
CA GLY A 342 21.79 8.14 -1.62
C GLY A 342 20.84 6.96 -1.53
N ASN A 343 20.32 6.70 -0.34
CA ASN A 343 19.16 5.84 -0.23
C ASN A 343 18.00 6.74 0.17
N ASP A 344 17.26 7.20 -0.84
CA ASP A 344 16.35 8.31 -0.72
C ASP A 344 14.92 7.83 -0.56
N THR A 345 14.07 8.69 -0.02
CA THR A 345 12.63 8.47 0.05
C THR A 345 11.95 9.61 -0.69
N VAL A 346 11.36 9.29 -1.85
CA VAL A 346 10.74 10.27 -2.73
C VAL A 346 9.26 9.97 -2.86
N ALA A 347 8.43 10.97 -2.58
CA ALA A 347 6.99 10.90 -2.73
C ALA A 347 6.49 12.05 -3.60
N GLY A 348 5.86 11.71 -4.73
CA GLY A 348 5.26 12.67 -5.66
C GLY A 348 4.28 13.59 -4.96
N GLY A 349 3.21 13.01 -4.40
CA GLY A 349 2.12 13.82 -3.86
C GLY A 349 1.00 13.87 -4.88
N GLY A 350 0.10 14.84 -4.81
CA GLY A 350 -1.05 14.92 -5.70
C GLY A 350 -0.74 15.51 -7.07
N GLY A 351 -0.70 14.74 -8.14
CA GLY A 351 -0.44 15.28 -9.49
C GLY A 351 0.24 14.25 -10.38
N ALA A 352 0.42 14.56 -11.67
CA ALA A 352 1.12 13.63 -12.58
C ALA A 352 2.63 13.87 -12.51
N ASP A 353 3.30 13.12 -11.64
CA ASP A 353 4.67 13.40 -11.23
C ASP A 353 5.72 12.66 -12.08
N LEU A 354 6.91 13.25 -12.14
CA LEU A 354 8.11 12.63 -12.69
C LEU A 354 9.11 12.41 -11.56
N ILE A 355 9.29 11.14 -11.17
CA ILE A 355 10.08 10.74 -10.00
C ILE A 355 11.30 9.94 -10.47
N PHE A 356 12.49 10.33 -10.01
CA PHE A 356 13.75 9.62 -10.19
C PHE A 356 14.36 9.30 -8.82
N GLY A 357 14.60 8.01 -8.52
CA GLY A 357 15.46 7.61 -7.40
C GLY A 357 16.93 7.91 -7.68
N ASP A 358 17.33 7.71 -8.94
CA ASP A 358 18.69 7.86 -9.46
C ASP A 358 19.65 6.77 -8.95
N ALA A 359 20.46 7.00 -7.92
CA ALA A 359 21.52 6.06 -7.54
C ALA A 359 21.49 5.74 -6.04
N GLY A 360 21.22 4.47 -5.75
CA GLY A 360 21.23 3.83 -4.45
C GLY A 360 19.92 3.06 -4.26
N ASN A 361 19.60 2.68 -3.03
CA ASN A 361 18.44 1.83 -2.80
C ASN A 361 17.28 2.68 -2.30
N ASP A 362 16.38 3.05 -3.19
CA ASP A 362 15.42 4.11 -2.94
C ASP A 362 14.03 3.56 -2.57
N LEU A 363 13.26 4.41 -1.89
CA LEU A 363 11.84 4.20 -1.63
C LEU A 363 11.04 5.25 -2.40
N LEU A 364 10.43 4.84 -3.49
CA LEU A 364 9.70 5.74 -4.39
C LEU A 364 8.19 5.52 -4.26
N LYS A 365 7.45 6.62 -4.19
CA LYS A 365 5.99 6.61 -4.05
C LYS A 365 5.35 7.61 -4.99
N GLY A 366 4.51 7.11 -5.89
CA GLY A 366 3.56 7.92 -6.66
C GLY A 366 2.23 8.12 -5.91
N ASP A 367 1.19 8.45 -6.66
CA ASP A 367 -0.14 8.80 -6.15
C ASP A 367 -1.30 8.27 -7.03
N TRP A 368 -2.42 9.01 -7.06
CA TRP A 368 -3.64 8.69 -7.78
C TRP A 368 -3.65 9.08 -9.26
N GLU A 369 -2.74 9.94 -9.70
CA GLU A 369 -2.75 10.50 -11.04
C GLU A 369 -1.90 9.68 -12.02
N ARG A 370 -0.95 10.28 -12.73
CA ARG A 370 -0.20 9.54 -13.76
C ARG A 370 1.26 9.80 -13.57
N ASP A 371 1.89 8.90 -12.84
CA ASP A 371 3.28 9.09 -12.51
C ASP A 371 4.17 8.38 -13.50
N THR A 372 5.34 8.96 -13.69
CA THR A 372 6.46 8.31 -14.33
C THR A 372 7.55 8.16 -13.29
N ILE A 373 7.82 6.93 -12.86
CA ILE A 373 8.77 6.62 -11.79
C ILE A 373 9.94 5.85 -12.38
N HIS A 374 11.14 6.32 -12.12
CA HIS A 374 12.41 5.69 -12.46
C HIS A 374 13.14 5.35 -11.15
N GLY A 375 13.37 4.06 -10.89
CA GLY A 375 14.20 3.58 -9.78
C GLY A 375 15.64 4.08 -9.96
N GLY A 376 16.30 3.56 -10.99
CA GLY A 376 17.66 3.95 -11.36
C GLY A 376 18.65 2.83 -11.04
N ASP A 377 19.84 3.19 -10.57
CA ASP A 377 20.86 2.24 -10.13
C ASP A 377 20.65 1.85 -8.65
N GLY A 378 20.29 0.61 -8.35
CA GLY A 378 20.24 0.07 -6.99
C GLY A 378 19.03 -0.83 -6.77
N ASP A 379 18.90 -1.42 -5.57
CA ASP A 379 17.77 -2.30 -5.28
C ASP A 379 16.59 -1.46 -4.75
N ASP A 380 15.70 -1.02 -5.63
CA ASP A 380 14.66 -0.04 -5.30
C ASP A 380 13.36 -0.67 -4.80
N THR A 381 12.60 0.10 -4.04
CA THR A 381 11.24 -0.25 -3.64
C THR A 381 10.26 0.82 -4.10
N ILE A 382 9.33 0.42 -4.97
CA ILE A 382 8.44 1.34 -5.66
C ILE A 382 6.98 1.02 -5.32
N LEU A 383 6.24 2.06 -4.92
CA LEU A 383 4.81 2.05 -4.66
C LEU A 383 4.15 2.96 -5.67
N ALA A 384 3.35 2.40 -6.59
CA ALA A 384 2.67 3.19 -7.61
C ALA A 384 1.71 4.24 -7.02
N GLY A 385 0.95 3.88 -5.97
CA GLY A 385 0.06 4.82 -5.28
C GLY A 385 -1.34 4.25 -4.98
N ILE A 386 -2.07 4.94 -4.08
CA ILE A 386 -3.49 4.78 -3.68
C ILE A 386 -4.48 4.68 -4.86
N VAL A 387 -5.74 4.21 -4.71
CA VAL A 387 -6.95 4.98 -5.10
C VAL A 387 -7.91 4.99 -3.94
N SER A 388 -8.17 6.18 -3.37
CA SER A 388 -9.30 6.31 -2.45
C SER A 388 -10.58 6.18 -3.25
N ALA A 389 -11.29 5.06 -3.05
CA ALA A 389 -12.44 4.68 -3.85
C ALA A 389 -13.50 5.79 -3.87
N GLY A 390 -13.62 6.48 -5.01
CA GLY A 390 -14.73 7.41 -5.29
C GLY A 390 -14.36 8.82 -5.74
N SER A 391 -13.09 9.22 -5.80
CA SER A 391 -12.76 10.61 -6.16
C SER A 391 -12.55 10.89 -7.65
N TYR A 392 -11.88 10.05 -8.44
CA TYR A 392 -11.68 10.35 -9.87
C TYR A 392 -11.74 9.08 -10.73
N ALA A 393 -12.51 9.14 -11.81
CA ALA A 393 -12.87 8.01 -12.67
C ALA A 393 -12.12 8.06 -14.02
N GLN A 394 -10.81 8.29 -13.99
CA GLN A 394 -9.98 8.12 -15.18
C GLN A 394 -8.86 7.16 -14.86
N THR A 395 -8.84 6.06 -15.61
CA THR A 395 -7.71 5.15 -15.79
C THR A 395 -6.53 5.94 -16.32
N GLN A 396 -5.75 6.51 -15.42
CA GLN A 396 -4.39 6.89 -15.71
C GLN A 396 -3.51 5.78 -15.15
N ALA A 397 -2.43 5.49 -15.85
CA ALA A 397 -1.63 4.32 -15.59
C ALA A 397 -0.20 4.77 -15.46
N ASP A 398 0.38 4.47 -14.31
CA ASP A 398 1.75 4.84 -14.01
C ASP A 398 2.69 4.06 -14.92
N GLN A 399 3.79 4.72 -15.26
CA GLN A 399 4.90 4.15 -15.99
C GLN A 399 6.06 4.01 -15.03
N ILE A 400 6.41 2.78 -14.69
CA ILE A 400 7.37 2.50 -13.65
C ILE A 400 8.50 1.68 -14.25
N PHE A 401 9.71 2.21 -14.12
CA PHE A 401 10.96 1.64 -14.62
C PHE A 401 11.87 1.39 -13.42
N GLY A 402 12.25 0.14 -13.17
CA GLY A 402 13.24 -0.19 -12.14
C GLY A 402 14.65 0.21 -12.55
N GLU A 403 14.98 -0.07 -13.81
CA GLU A 403 16.29 0.17 -14.41
C GLU A 403 17.36 -0.84 -13.97
N ALA A 404 18.30 -0.53 -13.09
CA ALA A 404 19.42 -1.42 -12.79
C ALA A 404 19.43 -1.86 -11.32
N GLY A 405 19.13 -3.11 -11.03
CA GLY A 405 19.11 -3.62 -9.67
C GLY A 405 18.09 -4.72 -9.48
N ASN A 406 17.84 -5.14 -8.25
CA ASN A 406 16.77 -6.10 -7.95
C ASN A 406 15.60 -5.37 -7.31
N ASP A 407 14.73 -4.85 -8.16
CA ASP A 407 13.70 -3.92 -7.75
C ASP A 407 12.46 -4.63 -7.22
N ARG A 408 11.72 -3.91 -6.38
CA ARG A 408 10.53 -4.41 -5.72
C ARG A 408 9.36 -3.46 -5.94
N TYR A 409 8.32 -3.96 -6.62
CA TYR A 409 7.07 -3.26 -6.87
C TYR A 409 6.00 -3.73 -5.88
N ILE A 410 5.51 -2.87 -5.00
CA ILE A 410 4.54 -3.26 -3.98
C ILE A 410 3.11 -2.91 -4.42
N VAL A 411 2.25 -3.93 -4.44
CA VAL A 411 0.81 -3.86 -4.73
C VAL A 411 0.05 -4.27 -3.47
N VAL A 412 -0.79 -3.40 -2.92
CA VAL A 412 -1.57 -3.70 -1.70
C VAL A 412 -3.05 -3.86 -1.98
N ASN A 413 -3.59 -3.34 -3.08
CA ASN A 413 -5.02 -3.43 -3.37
C ASN A 413 -5.30 -3.49 -4.88
N GLN A 414 -6.56 -3.66 -5.25
CA GLN A 414 -7.00 -3.78 -6.65
C GLN A 414 -6.82 -2.51 -7.48
N THR A 415 -6.83 -1.34 -6.83
CA THR A 415 -6.62 -0.08 -7.53
C THR A 415 -5.16 0.11 -7.93
N ASP A 416 -4.23 -0.39 -7.13
CA ASP A 416 -2.80 -0.42 -7.47
C ASP A 416 -2.51 -1.43 -8.60
N ALA A 417 -3.34 -2.48 -8.71
CA ALA A 417 -3.23 -3.55 -9.71
C ALA A 417 -3.76 -3.20 -11.11
N GLY A 418 -4.13 -1.93 -11.37
CA GLY A 418 -4.85 -1.47 -12.56
C GLY A 418 -4.09 -1.57 -13.89
N THR A 419 -4.02 -0.47 -14.65
CA THR A 419 -3.36 -0.41 -15.96
C THR A 419 -1.85 -0.12 -15.90
N VAL A 420 -1.24 -0.23 -14.70
CA VAL A 420 0.15 0.13 -14.43
C VAL A 420 1.11 -0.67 -15.33
N SER A 421 2.15 -0.01 -15.81
CA SER A 421 3.24 -0.62 -16.56
C SER A 421 4.49 -0.68 -15.70
N PHE A 422 4.95 -1.90 -15.39
CA PHE A 422 6.23 -2.15 -14.73
C PHE A 422 7.24 -2.68 -15.76
N ASP A 423 8.40 -2.04 -15.84
CA ASP A 423 9.58 -2.54 -16.54
C ASP A 423 10.73 -2.68 -15.54
N GLY A 424 11.06 -3.91 -15.16
CA GLY A 424 12.12 -4.20 -14.18
C GLY A 424 13.51 -3.76 -14.63
N GLY A 425 13.80 -3.87 -15.93
CA GLY A 425 15.14 -3.59 -16.44
C GLY A 425 16.14 -4.73 -16.18
N ASP A 426 17.35 -4.36 -15.77
CA ASP A 426 18.50 -5.22 -15.55
C ASP A 426 18.52 -5.72 -14.09
N GLY A 427 18.16 -6.99 -13.87
CA GLY A 427 18.39 -7.63 -12.59
C GLY A 427 17.46 -8.81 -12.32
N THR A 428 16.93 -8.90 -11.11
CA THR A 428 15.92 -9.91 -10.75
C THR A 428 14.81 -9.23 -9.97
N ASP A 429 13.77 -8.85 -10.69
CA ASP A 429 12.78 -7.93 -10.19
C ASP A 429 11.56 -8.64 -9.65
N THR A 430 10.93 -8.00 -8.68
CA THR A 430 9.91 -8.63 -7.83
C THR A 430 8.64 -7.79 -7.81
N LEU A 431 7.54 -8.38 -8.25
CA LEU A 431 6.20 -7.90 -7.92
C LEU A 431 5.77 -8.49 -6.56
N GLU A 432 5.62 -7.65 -5.54
CA GLU A 432 5.14 -8.02 -4.21
C GLU A 432 3.66 -7.66 -4.07
N VAL A 433 2.79 -8.66 -3.95
CA VAL A 433 1.38 -8.48 -3.58
C VAL A 433 1.25 -8.69 -2.09
N ARG A 434 0.81 -7.67 -1.36
CA ARG A 434 0.80 -7.66 0.11
C ARG A 434 -0.61 -7.56 0.68
N SER A 435 -0.89 -8.35 1.71
CA SER A 435 -2.22 -8.43 2.36
C SER A 435 -2.36 -7.70 3.70
N ASP A 436 -1.24 -7.23 4.23
CA ASP A 436 -1.15 -6.46 5.48
C ASP A 436 -1.09 -4.96 5.21
N ASP A 437 -1.52 -4.17 6.19
CA ASP A 437 -1.46 -2.71 6.12
C ASP A 437 -0.01 -2.24 6.05
N LEU A 438 0.25 -1.22 5.22
CA LEU A 438 1.55 -0.59 5.06
C LEU A 438 1.57 0.78 5.76
N ALA A 439 1.07 0.84 6.99
CA ALA A 439 1.05 2.08 7.78
C ALA A 439 2.44 2.70 7.99
N SER A 440 3.50 1.90 7.84
CA SER A 440 4.87 2.39 7.62
C SER A 440 5.67 1.33 6.86
N TYR A 441 6.56 1.76 5.97
CA TYR A 441 7.55 0.89 5.33
C TYR A 441 8.93 1.31 5.83
N ASN A 442 9.69 0.40 6.44
CA ASN A 442 11.01 0.66 7.02
C ASN A 442 11.13 1.87 7.97
N GLY A 443 10.03 2.27 8.62
CA GLY A 443 10.01 3.40 9.56
C GLY A 443 9.64 4.75 8.93
N TYR A 444 9.41 4.79 7.63
CA TYR A 444 8.83 5.94 6.94
C TYR A 444 7.31 5.91 7.08
N ASP A 445 6.73 7.01 7.58
CA ASP A 445 5.28 7.19 7.68
C ASP A 445 4.75 7.39 6.25
N LEU A 446 4.12 6.35 5.72
CA LEU A 446 3.47 6.42 4.42
C LEU A 446 2.13 7.09 4.63
N GLU A 447 2.17 8.43 4.72
CA GLU A 447 1.01 9.29 4.97
C GLU A 447 -0.17 8.77 4.11
N TYR A 448 -1.26 8.38 4.79
CA TYR A 448 -2.51 7.83 4.23
C TYR A 448 -2.57 6.34 3.80
N TYR A 449 -1.80 5.44 4.41
CA TYR A 449 -2.11 4.01 4.38
C TYR A 449 -3.06 3.60 5.53
N THR A 450 -4.37 3.57 5.29
CA THR A 450 -5.35 3.07 6.30
C THR A 450 -6.36 2.04 5.79
N ASP A 451 -6.33 1.67 4.51
CA ASP A 451 -7.24 0.65 3.99
C ASP A 451 -6.47 -0.63 3.63
N VAL A 452 -6.68 -1.65 4.46
CA VAL A 452 -6.14 -2.99 4.26
C VAL A 452 -6.59 -3.59 2.92
N ALA A 453 -5.60 -4.16 2.25
CA ALA A 453 -5.66 -5.03 1.09
C ALA A 453 -6.90 -5.94 1.05
N SER A 454 -7.68 -5.80 -0.03
CA SER A 454 -8.41 -6.95 -0.55
C SER A 454 -7.35 -7.94 -1.05
N PRO A 455 -7.20 -9.14 -0.45
CA PRO A 455 -6.26 -10.14 -0.95
C PRO A 455 -6.66 -10.68 -2.32
N THR A 456 -7.85 -10.33 -2.81
CA THR A 456 -8.24 -10.56 -4.18
C THR A 456 -7.66 -9.45 -5.05
N ILE A 457 -6.70 -9.79 -5.92
CA ILE A 457 -5.96 -8.91 -6.84
C ILE A 457 -6.09 -9.44 -8.27
N ASP A 458 -6.40 -8.59 -9.25
CA ASP A 458 -6.47 -8.95 -10.67
C ASP A 458 -5.38 -8.19 -11.44
N LEU A 459 -4.29 -8.89 -11.73
CA LEU A 459 -3.12 -8.35 -12.44
C LEU A 459 -3.30 -8.39 -13.96
N THR A 460 -4.41 -8.89 -14.49
CA THR A 460 -4.57 -9.10 -15.94
C THR A 460 -4.55 -7.81 -16.77
N GLY A 461 -4.78 -6.66 -16.12
CA GLY A 461 -4.68 -5.32 -16.71
C GLY A 461 -3.25 -4.74 -16.75
N MET A 462 -2.33 -5.31 -15.98
CA MET A 462 -0.97 -4.79 -15.84
C MET A 462 -0.06 -5.19 -17.01
N THR A 463 0.85 -4.31 -17.37
CA THR A 463 1.94 -4.63 -18.29
C THR A 463 3.18 -4.93 -17.47
N LEU A 464 3.71 -6.15 -17.55
CA LEU A 464 4.93 -6.58 -16.87
C LEU A 464 6.00 -6.87 -17.90
N THR A 465 7.10 -6.14 -17.85
CA THR A 465 8.30 -6.33 -18.68
C THR A 465 9.49 -6.55 -17.73
N SER A 466 10.32 -7.56 -17.99
CA SER A 466 11.50 -7.84 -17.15
C SER A 466 11.18 -7.95 -15.65
N VAL A 467 10.05 -8.55 -15.28
CA VAL A 467 9.71 -8.83 -13.87
C VAL A 467 9.72 -10.34 -13.66
N GLU A 468 10.74 -10.84 -12.96
CA GLU A 468 11.03 -12.27 -12.87
C GLU A 468 10.32 -12.98 -11.71
N ARG A 469 9.90 -12.26 -10.67
CA ARG A 469 9.34 -12.88 -9.46
C ARG A 469 8.00 -12.28 -9.06
N LEU A 470 7.12 -13.14 -8.56
CA LEU A 470 5.90 -12.76 -7.84
C LEU A 470 6.00 -13.25 -6.39
N GLU A 471 5.89 -12.35 -5.43
CA GLU A 471 5.83 -12.66 -4.00
C GLU A 471 4.48 -12.25 -3.43
N LEU A 472 3.83 -13.17 -2.71
CA LEU A 472 2.61 -12.91 -1.96
C LEU A 472 2.99 -12.82 -0.48
N THR A 473 2.78 -11.67 0.16
CA THR A 473 3.29 -11.39 1.51
C THR A 473 2.17 -10.93 2.46
N GLY A 474 2.41 -11.12 3.75
CA GLY A 474 1.46 -10.75 4.80
C GLY A 474 0.64 -11.91 5.35
N GLY A 475 -0.21 -11.61 6.33
CA GLY A 475 -0.86 -12.61 7.18
C GLY A 475 -2.15 -13.22 6.64
N LYS A 476 -2.68 -12.75 5.50
CA LYS A 476 -3.95 -13.23 4.94
C LYS A 476 -3.73 -14.03 3.65
N PRO A 477 -4.60 -15.01 3.34
CA PRO A 477 -4.55 -15.74 2.07
C PRO A 477 -4.83 -14.81 0.89
N HIS A 478 -4.08 -14.99 -0.18
CA HIS A 478 -4.19 -14.24 -1.43
C HIS A 478 -5.02 -14.96 -2.49
N ASP A 479 -5.64 -14.17 -3.36
CA ASP A 479 -6.41 -14.60 -4.50
C ASP A 479 -6.00 -13.74 -5.70
N VAL A 480 -5.00 -14.20 -6.45
CA VAL A 480 -4.37 -13.40 -7.51
C VAL A 480 -4.74 -13.93 -8.88
N THR A 481 -5.31 -13.07 -9.73
CA THR A 481 -5.65 -13.39 -11.12
C THR A 481 -4.58 -12.85 -12.07
N LEU A 482 -4.14 -13.70 -13.01
CA LEU A 482 -3.07 -13.45 -13.98
C LEU A 482 -3.49 -13.94 -15.37
N THR A 483 -2.94 -13.35 -16.43
CA THR A 483 -2.99 -13.98 -17.76
C THR A 483 -1.98 -15.13 -17.82
N GLY A 484 -2.22 -16.09 -18.72
CA GLY A 484 -1.28 -17.19 -18.92
C GLY A 484 0.13 -16.76 -19.37
N ALA A 485 0.23 -15.62 -20.09
CA ALA A 485 1.50 -15.04 -20.48
C ALA A 485 2.25 -14.42 -19.29
N GLN A 486 1.56 -13.66 -18.43
CA GLN A 486 2.17 -13.12 -17.20
C GLN A 486 2.64 -14.23 -16.27
N ALA A 487 1.80 -15.24 -16.03
CA ALA A 487 2.15 -16.36 -15.16
C ALA A 487 3.41 -17.11 -15.66
N ALA A 488 3.52 -17.32 -16.99
CA ALA A 488 4.68 -17.96 -17.61
C ALA A 488 5.92 -17.05 -17.72
N GLY A 489 5.76 -15.73 -17.56
CA GLY A 489 6.86 -14.78 -17.53
C GLY A 489 7.69 -14.88 -16.24
N PHE A 490 7.08 -15.28 -15.13
CA PHE A 490 7.78 -15.42 -13.86
C PHE A 490 8.70 -16.65 -13.83
N THR A 491 9.93 -16.42 -13.36
CA THR A 491 10.89 -17.46 -13.01
C THR A 491 10.62 -18.05 -11.62
N ALA A 492 9.98 -17.30 -10.72
CA ALA A 492 9.58 -17.76 -9.40
C ALA A 492 8.26 -17.14 -8.91
N ILE A 493 7.41 -17.94 -8.26
CA ILE A 493 6.20 -17.48 -7.59
C ILE A 493 6.18 -18.04 -6.16
N ALA A 494 6.13 -17.16 -5.17
CA ALA A 494 6.17 -17.49 -3.76
C ALA A 494 4.91 -17.03 -3.02
N GLY A 495 4.23 -17.96 -2.35
CA GLY A 495 3.14 -17.70 -1.42
C GLY A 495 3.63 -17.48 0.02
N GLY A 496 2.96 -16.60 0.75
CA GLY A 496 3.32 -16.19 2.10
C GLY A 496 2.38 -16.70 3.19
N ALA A 497 1.15 -17.08 2.81
CA ALA A 497 0.12 -17.54 3.74
C ALA A 497 -0.50 -18.88 3.29
N ALA A 498 -1.10 -19.60 4.24
CA ALA A 498 -1.90 -20.77 3.89
C ALA A 498 -3.09 -20.32 3.02
N SER A 499 -3.39 -21.11 1.99
CA SER A 499 -4.49 -20.96 1.04
C SER A 499 -4.33 -19.87 -0.02
N ASP A 500 -3.10 -19.44 -0.30
CA ASP A 500 -2.79 -18.60 -1.46
C ASP A 500 -3.20 -19.32 -2.77
N THR A 501 -4.04 -18.65 -3.56
CA THR A 501 -4.63 -19.15 -4.80
C THR A 501 -4.21 -18.29 -5.99
N LEU A 502 -3.69 -18.93 -7.05
CA LEU A 502 -3.44 -18.30 -8.35
C LEU A 502 -4.52 -18.68 -9.35
N ARG A 503 -5.19 -17.68 -9.93
CA ARG A 503 -6.16 -17.84 -11.03
C ARG A 503 -5.50 -17.46 -12.34
N ILE A 504 -5.37 -18.41 -13.26
CA ILE A 504 -4.69 -18.20 -14.54
C ILE A 504 -5.72 -18.18 -15.66
N ALA A 505 -5.82 -17.05 -16.37
CA ALA A 505 -6.67 -16.86 -17.54
C ALA A 505 -5.91 -17.19 -18.83
N GLY A 506 -6.27 -18.31 -19.47
CA GLY A 506 -5.60 -18.80 -20.69
C GLY A 506 -4.50 -19.82 -20.40
N SER A 507 -3.80 -20.27 -21.45
CA SER A 507 -2.74 -21.28 -21.33
C SER A 507 -1.46 -20.70 -20.70
N ALA A 508 -0.81 -21.47 -19.82
CA ALA A 508 0.46 -21.13 -19.18
C ALA A 508 1.39 -22.34 -19.12
N ASP A 509 2.69 -22.11 -19.30
CA ASP A 509 3.71 -23.11 -19.03
C ASP A 509 4.56 -22.65 -17.85
N LEU A 510 4.39 -23.32 -16.72
CA LEU A 510 5.09 -23.06 -15.47
C LEU A 510 6.12 -24.15 -15.17
N SER A 511 6.42 -25.04 -16.12
CA SER A 511 7.32 -26.19 -15.88
C SER A 511 8.74 -25.80 -15.47
N ALA A 512 9.17 -24.58 -15.81
CA ALA A 512 10.46 -24.01 -15.40
C ALA A 512 10.37 -23.03 -14.22
N THR A 513 9.15 -22.64 -13.80
CA THR A 513 8.92 -21.64 -12.74
C THR A 513 9.11 -22.26 -11.36
N ALA A 514 9.90 -21.66 -10.47
CA ALA A 514 9.98 -22.11 -9.09
C ALA A 514 8.68 -21.77 -8.34
N LEU A 515 7.94 -22.77 -7.85
CA LEU A 515 6.73 -22.57 -7.05
C LEU A 515 7.00 -22.95 -5.59
N SER A 516 6.70 -22.05 -4.67
CA SER A 516 6.79 -22.30 -3.22
C SER A 516 5.66 -21.60 -2.48
N GLY A 517 5.04 -22.23 -1.48
CA GLY A 517 4.01 -21.58 -0.65
C GLY A 517 2.65 -21.32 -1.32
N VAL A 518 2.53 -21.50 -2.64
CA VAL A 518 1.25 -21.49 -3.35
C VAL A 518 0.51 -22.80 -3.08
N GLU A 519 -0.72 -22.73 -2.57
CA GLU A 519 -1.51 -23.93 -2.22
C GLU A 519 -2.50 -24.33 -3.32
N ALA A 520 -2.94 -23.39 -4.16
CA ALA A 520 -3.90 -23.68 -5.23
C ALA A 520 -3.61 -22.94 -6.55
N ILE A 521 -3.82 -23.63 -7.68
CA ILE A 521 -3.89 -23.02 -9.01
C ILE A 521 -5.22 -23.39 -9.67
N GLU A 522 -5.94 -22.36 -10.14
CA GLU A 522 -7.18 -22.48 -10.89
C GLU A 522 -6.98 -21.99 -12.32
N LEU A 523 -7.12 -22.90 -13.29
CA LEU A 523 -7.03 -22.58 -14.71
C LEU A 523 -8.42 -22.22 -15.25
N THR A 524 -8.51 -21.04 -15.86
CA THR A 524 -9.73 -20.50 -16.46
C THR A 524 -9.55 -20.19 -17.95
N GLY A 525 -10.64 -19.84 -18.61
CA GLY A 525 -10.69 -19.69 -20.07
C GLY A 525 -11.08 -20.97 -20.79
N ALA A 526 -11.26 -20.88 -22.11
CA ALA A 526 -11.73 -21.98 -22.95
C ALA A 526 -10.57 -22.62 -23.73
N ALA A 527 -10.46 -23.94 -23.66
CA ALA A 527 -9.42 -24.72 -24.34
C ALA A 527 -7.98 -24.32 -23.93
N SER A 528 -7.82 -23.92 -22.66
CA SER A 528 -6.53 -23.58 -22.06
C SER A 528 -5.73 -24.84 -21.71
N THR A 529 -4.42 -24.72 -21.60
CA THR A 529 -3.53 -25.76 -21.08
C THR A 529 -2.61 -25.18 -20.01
N LEU A 530 -2.55 -25.80 -18.84
CA LEU A 530 -1.54 -25.51 -17.80
C LEU A 530 -0.45 -26.57 -17.90
N THR A 531 0.82 -26.17 -18.02
CA THR A 531 1.96 -27.09 -18.01
C THR A 531 2.75 -26.93 -16.71
N LEU A 532 3.04 -28.04 -16.02
CA LEU A 532 3.82 -28.08 -14.77
C LEU A 532 4.91 -29.15 -14.86
N ALA A 533 5.95 -29.05 -14.03
CA ALA A 533 6.88 -30.13 -13.75
C ALA A 533 6.33 -31.05 -12.65
N ALA A 534 6.63 -32.34 -12.74
CA ALA A 534 6.22 -33.33 -11.75
C ALA A 534 6.65 -32.96 -10.32
N SER A 535 7.81 -32.29 -10.17
CA SER A 535 8.33 -31.83 -8.88
C SER A 535 7.49 -30.75 -8.21
N GLN A 536 6.63 -30.05 -8.95
CA GLN A 536 5.79 -28.95 -8.43
C GLN A 536 4.44 -29.43 -7.88
N LEU A 537 4.04 -30.67 -8.15
CA LEU A 537 2.70 -31.16 -7.82
C LEU A 537 2.50 -31.44 -6.32
N ALA A 538 3.59 -31.60 -5.57
CA ALA A 538 3.53 -31.99 -4.16
C ALA A 538 2.86 -30.90 -3.32
N GLY A 539 1.68 -31.20 -2.78
CA GLY A 539 0.92 -30.28 -1.91
C GLY A 539 0.13 -29.19 -2.66
N LEU A 540 0.11 -29.22 -3.99
CA LEU A 540 -0.55 -28.22 -4.83
C LEU A 540 -1.94 -28.70 -5.28
N ALA A 541 -2.99 -27.96 -4.94
CA ALA A 541 -4.34 -28.20 -5.43
C ALA A 541 -4.52 -27.60 -6.83
N LEU A 542 -5.05 -28.37 -7.78
CA LEU A 542 -5.27 -27.90 -9.16
C LEU A 542 -6.75 -28.01 -9.56
N SER A 543 -7.29 -26.97 -10.20
CA SER A 543 -8.65 -26.97 -10.77
C SER A 543 -8.64 -26.52 -12.23
N GLY A 544 -9.25 -27.31 -13.12
CA GLY A 544 -9.17 -27.10 -14.58
C GLY A 544 -10.44 -26.68 -15.31
N HIS A 545 -11.64 -26.82 -14.74
CA HIS A 545 -12.93 -26.47 -15.38
C HIS A 545 -13.14 -26.97 -16.83
N GLY A 546 -12.63 -28.15 -17.17
CA GLY A 546 -12.71 -28.79 -18.49
C GLY A 546 -11.49 -28.55 -19.38
N ASN A 547 -10.53 -27.72 -18.94
CA ASN A 547 -9.27 -27.46 -19.64
C ASN A 547 -8.26 -28.61 -19.52
N ALA A 548 -7.11 -28.45 -20.16
CA ALA A 548 -6.04 -29.45 -20.17
C ALA A 548 -4.95 -29.16 -19.12
N LEU A 549 -4.39 -30.23 -18.55
CA LEU A 549 -3.18 -30.20 -17.72
C LEU A 549 -2.09 -30.99 -18.41
N ALA A 550 -0.93 -30.39 -18.64
CA ALA A 550 0.27 -31.07 -19.11
C ALA A 550 1.28 -31.18 -17.95
N VAL A 551 1.90 -32.34 -17.77
CA VAL A 551 2.97 -32.52 -16.77
C VAL A 551 4.23 -33.00 -17.45
N THR A 552 5.34 -32.33 -17.17
CA THR A 552 6.67 -32.69 -17.62
C THR A 552 7.38 -33.49 -16.53
N ALA A 553 7.93 -34.65 -16.91
CA ALA A 553 8.73 -35.49 -16.04
C ALA A 553 10.12 -35.68 -16.67
N SER A 554 11.17 -35.37 -15.92
CA SER A 554 12.56 -35.55 -16.37
C SER A 554 13.24 -36.69 -15.61
N GLY A 555 13.63 -37.75 -16.33
CA GLY A 555 14.35 -38.91 -15.78
C GLY A 555 13.52 -40.21 -15.78
N SER A 556 14.16 -41.37 -15.71
CA SER A 556 13.47 -42.67 -15.60
C SER A 556 12.99 -42.92 -14.17
N GLY A 557 11.71 -43.24 -13.96
CA GLY A 557 11.15 -43.58 -12.66
C GLY A 557 10.63 -42.37 -11.88
N ALA A 558 10.11 -41.36 -12.58
CA ALA A 558 9.45 -40.22 -11.95
C ALA A 558 8.09 -40.64 -11.37
N THR A 559 7.79 -40.21 -10.14
CA THR A 559 6.46 -40.37 -9.54
C THR A 559 5.67 -39.10 -9.75
N VAL A 560 4.51 -39.20 -10.42
CA VAL A 560 3.62 -38.07 -10.67
C VAL A 560 2.34 -38.28 -9.86
N ASP A 561 2.09 -37.44 -8.86
CA ASP A 561 0.87 -37.49 -8.03
C ASP A 561 -0.12 -36.39 -8.44
N LEU A 562 -1.22 -36.78 -9.09
CA LEU A 562 -2.32 -35.90 -9.49
C LEU A 562 -3.57 -36.11 -8.63
N SER A 563 -3.44 -36.67 -7.42
CA SER A 563 -4.56 -36.89 -6.51
C SER A 563 -5.29 -35.60 -6.09
N GLN A 564 -4.59 -34.45 -6.12
CA GLN A 564 -5.13 -33.13 -5.81
C GLN A 564 -5.56 -32.33 -7.07
N ALA A 565 -5.47 -32.92 -8.27
CA ALA A 565 -5.91 -32.28 -9.51
C ALA A 565 -7.37 -32.66 -9.83
N THR A 566 -8.23 -31.66 -9.97
CA THR A 566 -9.67 -31.85 -10.22
C THR A 566 -10.16 -31.01 -11.40
N GLY A 567 -11.26 -31.43 -12.01
CA GLY A 567 -11.94 -30.63 -13.04
C GLY A 567 -11.21 -30.50 -14.38
N PHE A 568 -10.06 -31.12 -14.62
CA PHE A 568 -9.43 -31.13 -15.96
C PHE A 568 -10.12 -32.12 -16.90
N GLY A 569 -10.42 -31.68 -18.13
CA GLY A 569 -11.02 -32.54 -19.17
C GLY A 569 -10.00 -33.44 -19.87
N ARG A 570 -8.73 -33.07 -19.83
CA ARG A 570 -7.61 -33.78 -20.46
C ARG A 570 -6.33 -33.63 -19.62
N VAL A 571 -5.56 -34.71 -19.50
CA VAL A 571 -4.26 -34.72 -18.83
C VAL A 571 -3.23 -35.35 -19.77
N ASP A 572 -2.18 -34.59 -20.12
CA ASP A 572 -1.10 -35.01 -21.01
C ASP A 572 0.21 -35.11 -20.21
N LEU A 573 0.99 -36.17 -20.44
CA LEU A 573 2.32 -36.33 -19.82
C LEU A 573 3.39 -36.20 -20.90
N ALA A 574 4.24 -35.19 -20.80
CA ALA A 574 5.29 -34.90 -21.78
C ALA A 574 6.69 -35.22 -21.24
N GLY A 575 7.55 -35.83 -22.07
CA GLY A 575 9.00 -35.86 -21.82
C GLY A 575 9.60 -37.09 -21.15
N SER A 576 8.81 -38.12 -20.82
CA SER A 576 9.38 -39.38 -20.33
C SER A 576 9.62 -40.38 -21.46
N ALA A 577 10.86 -40.80 -21.61
CA ALA A 577 11.25 -41.92 -22.47
C ALA A 577 11.55 -43.18 -21.63
N GLY A 578 10.88 -43.37 -20.48
CA GLY A 578 11.16 -44.46 -19.54
C GLY A 578 9.99 -44.77 -18.60
N ASP A 579 10.07 -45.93 -17.93
CA ASP A 579 9.04 -46.50 -17.05
C ASP A 579 8.70 -45.57 -15.86
N ASP A 580 7.55 -44.89 -15.90
CA ASP A 580 7.12 -43.96 -14.83
C ASP A 580 5.87 -44.42 -14.05
N ASP A 581 5.78 -43.99 -12.78
CA ASP A 581 4.70 -44.32 -11.86
C ASP A 581 3.72 -43.12 -11.75
N LEU A 582 2.56 -43.20 -12.39
CA LEU A 582 1.54 -42.13 -12.42
C LEU A 582 0.42 -42.39 -11.41
N THR A 583 -0.04 -41.40 -10.65
CA THR A 583 -1.29 -41.49 -9.85
C THR A 583 -2.31 -40.46 -10.34
N VAL A 584 -3.51 -40.87 -10.74
CA VAL A 584 -4.56 -39.97 -11.24
C VAL A 584 -5.84 -39.98 -10.41
N GLY A 585 -6.50 -38.82 -10.32
CA GLY A 585 -7.89 -38.66 -9.87
C GLY A 585 -8.92 -39.08 -10.95
N ALA A 586 -10.21 -39.14 -10.59
CA ALA A 586 -11.27 -39.52 -11.54
C ALA A 586 -11.67 -38.38 -12.48
N GLY A 587 -12.17 -38.71 -13.68
CA GLY A 587 -12.68 -37.75 -14.67
C GLY A 587 -11.67 -37.34 -15.76
N ALA A 588 -10.40 -37.74 -15.63
CA ALA A 588 -9.35 -37.38 -16.58
C ALA A 588 -9.24 -38.36 -17.75
N THR A 589 -8.97 -37.83 -18.95
CA THR A 589 -8.38 -38.60 -20.05
C THR A 589 -6.87 -38.47 -19.96
N VAL A 590 -6.16 -39.57 -19.71
CA VAL A 590 -4.69 -39.64 -19.65
C VAL A 590 -4.18 -40.07 -21.02
N THR A 591 -3.31 -39.29 -21.65
CA THR A 591 -2.58 -39.72 -22.86
C THR A 591 -1.13 -40.06 -22.52
N GLY A 592 -0.66 -41.25 -22.91
CA GLY A 592 0.68 -41.76 -22.61
C GLY A 592 1.69 -41.53 -23.73
N ASN A 593 2.92 -41.12 -23.36
CA ASN A 593 4.12 -41.13 -24.19
C ASN A 593 4.81 -42.50 -23.99
N GLY A 594 5.16 -43.22 -25.07
CA GLY A 594 5.50 -44.64 -24.97
C GLY A 594 6.56 -45.08 -23.94
N GLY A 595 6.37 -46.27 -23.34
CA GLY A 595 7.20 -46.87 -22.29
C GLY A 595 6.62 -48.19 -21.75
N ASN A 596 7.03 -48.64 -20.55
CA ASN A 596 6.35 -49.65 -19.72
C ASN A 596 5.86 -49.00 -18.40
N ASP A 597 4.89 -48.09 -18.47
CA ASP A 597 4.51 -47.19 -17.36
C ASP A 597 3.53 -47.82 -16.36
N VAL A 598 3.64 -47.51 -15.07
CA VAL A 598 2.67 -47.94 -14.05
C VAL A 598 1.65 -46.83 -13.79
N ILE A 599 0.41 -47.03 -14.23
CA ILE A 599 -0.69 -46.10 -13.96
C ILE A 599 -1.44 -46.56 -12.71
N ARG A 600 -1.43 -45.76 -11.64
CA ARG A 600 -2.21 -45.92 -10.41
C ARG A 600 -3.43 -45.00 -10.43
N ILE A 601 -4.58 -45.52 -10.04
CA ILE A 601 -5.77 -44.71 -9.79
C ILE A 601 -5.92 -44.54 -8.28
N ALA A 602 -5.99 -43.30 -7.81
CA ALA A 602 -6.03 -42.98 -6.38
C ALA A 602 -7.26 -43.58 -5.68
N ALA A 603 -7.09 -43.97 -4.41
CA ALA A 603 -8.20 -44.43 -3.57
C ALA A 603 -9.25 -43.32 -3.39
N GLY A 604 -10.54 -43.63 -3.59
CA GLY A 604 -11.65 -42.66 -3.47
C GLY A 604 -11.99 -41.88 -4.74
N ALA A 605 -11.32 -42.13 -5.87
CA ALA A 605 -11.66 -41.52 -7.16
C ALA A 605 -13.08 -41.94 -7.63
N THR A 606 -13.95 -40.99 -8.02
CA THR A 606 -15.34 -41.23 -8.49
C THR A 606 -15.61 -40.62 -9.87
N GLY A 607 -16.16 -41.39 -10.83
CA GLY A 607 -16.40 -40.92 -12.21
C GLY A 607 -15.80 -41.80 -13.30
N ALA A 608 -15.76 -41.32 -14.56
CA ALA A 608 -15.22 -42.06 -15.70
C ALA A 608 -13.75 -41.68 -15.99
N VAL A 609 -12.89 -42.64 -16.31
CA VAL A 609 -11.48 -42.43 -16.68
C VAL A 609 -11.20 -43.02 -18.05
N THR A 610 -10.48 -42.30 -18.92
CA THR A 610 -10.01 -42.82 -20.22
C THR A 610 -8.49 -42.79 -20.29
N ILE A 611 -7.86 -43.88 -20.70
CA ILE A 611 -6.42 -43.96 -20.97
C ILE A 611 -6.27 -44.10 -22.49
N ALA A 612 -5.60 -43.16 -23.15
CA ALA A 612 -5.39 -43.16 -24.59
C ALA A 612 -3.90 -43.23 -24.92
N ASP A 613 -3.54 -43.97 -25.98
CA ASP A 613 -2.16 -44.21 -26.42
C ASP A 613 -1.28 -45.04 -25.45
N ALA A 614 -1.86 -46.10 -24.86
CA ALA A 614 -1.10 -47.02 -24.01
C ALA A 614 -0.11 -47.88 -24.82
N ALA A 615 1.12 -48.05 -24.31
CA ALA A 615 2.21 -48.79 -24.94
C ALA A 615 2.32 -50.25 -24.43
N VAL A 616 3.04 -51.07 -25.21
CA VAL A 616 3.23 -52.50 -24.89
C VAL A 616 4.21 -52.66 -23.71
N GLY A 617 3.65 -52.75 -22.51
CA GLY A 617 4.33 -53.15 -21.27
C GLY A 617 3.98 -52.30 -20.05
N ASP A 618 3.14 -51.29 -20.23
CA ASP A 618 2.47 -50.54 -19.16
C ASP A 618 1.71 -51.45 -18.19
N ARG A 619 1.56 -51.02 -16.93
CA ARG A 619 0.89 -51.72 -15.83
C ARG A 619 -0.13 -50.82 -15.11
N LEU A 620 -1.41 -51.14 -15.21
CA LEU A 620 -2.47 -50.45 -14.45
C LEU A 620 -2.67 -51.06 -13.04
N VAL A 621 -2.72 -50.23 -11.99
CA VAL A 621 -2.93 -50.62 -10.59
C VAL A 621 -4.07 -49.80 -9.97
N MET A 622 -5.02 -50.48 -9.32
CA MET A 622 -6.17 -49.85 -8.66
C MET A 622 -6.31 -50.38 -7.24
N GLU A 623 -6.25 -49.50 -6.24
CA GLU A 623 -6.46 -49.85 -4.84
C GLU A 623 -7.43 -48.84 -4.20
N GLY A 624 -8.73 -49.19 -4.13
CA GLY A 624 -9.74 -48.40 -3.40
C GLY A 624 -10.47 -47.28 -4.18
N ALA A 625 -10.42 -47.25 -5.51
CA ALA A 625 -11.20 -46.31 -6.35
C ALA A 625 -12.66 -46.78 -6.59
N ASP A 626 -13.61 -45.85 -6.72
CA ASP A 626 -15.05 -46.11 -6.91
C ASP A 626 -15.55 -45.45 -8.22
N LEU A 627 -14.98 -45.92 -9.34
CA LEU A 627 -15.20 -45.36 -10.68
C LEU A 627 -16.55 -45.79 -11.27
N THR A 628 -17.17 -44.93 -12.08
CA THR A 628 -18.39 -45.25 -12.83
C THR A 628 -18.11 -45.89 -14.19
N ALA A 629 -16.93 -45.67 -14.78
CA ALA A 629 -16.47 -46.30 -16.03
C ALA A 629 -14.94 -46.17 -16.22
N LEU A 630 -14.30 -47.15 -16.86
CA LEU A 630 -12.89 -47.10 -17.29
C LEU A 630 -12.78 -47.47 -18.78
N ARG A 631 -12.15 -46.61 -19.59
CA ARG A 631 -11.89 -46.85 -21.02
C ARG A 631 -10.38 -46.86 -21.31
N VAL A 632 -9.90 -47.82 -22.10
CA VAL A 632 -8.48 -47.90 -22.51
C VAL A 632 -8.40 -48.04 -24.03
N GLU A 633 -7.67 -47.13 -24.68
CA GLU A 633 -7.43 -47.05 -26.12
C GLU A 633 -5.95 -47.34 -26.42
N THR A 634 -5.69 -48.34 -27.28
CA THR A 634 -4.39 -49.00 -27.65
C THR A 634 -3.69 -49.84 -26.56
N ALA A 635 -2.73 -50.68 -26.98
CA ALA A 635 -2.50 -52.06 -26.46
C ALA A 635 -1.60 -52.17 -25.21
N VAL A 636 -2.02 -52.95 -24.22
CA VAL A 636 -1.25 -53.25 -22.99
C VAL A 636 -0.45 -54.55 -23.13
N GLY A 637 0.84 -54.49 -22.79
CA GLY A 637 1.65 -55.66 -22.41
C GLY A 637 1.28 -56.18 -21.01
N SER A 638 2.10 -57.06 -20.43
CA SER A 638 1.78 -57.87 -19.23
C SER A 638 1.22 -57.08 -18.01
N THR A 639 -0.10 -56.92 -17.92
CA THR A 639 -0.79 -56.36 -16.75
C THR A 639 -1.71 -57.37 -16.10
N VAL A 640 -1.84 -57.32 -14.77
CA VAL A 640 -2.91 -57.98 -14.01
C VAL A 640 -3.85 -56.89 -13.49
N LEU A 641 -5.00 -56.68 -14.14
CA LEU A 641 -6.05 -55.78 -13.62
C LEU A 641 -6.83 -56.49 -12.51
N ARG A 642 -6.93 -55.87 -11.32
CA ARG A 642 -7.84 -56.31 -10.23
C ARG A 642 -9.02 -55.34 -10.16
N LEU A 643 -10.22 -55.84 -10.47
CA LEU A 643 -11.44 -55.03 -10.58
C LEU A 643 -12.28 -55.12 -9.30
N GLY A 644 -12.79 -53.98 -8.83
CA GLY A 644 -13.79 -53.91 -7.76
C GLY A 644 -15.18 -54.41 -8.21
N SER A 645 -16.10 -54.56 -7.26
CA SER A 645 -17.51 -54.86 -7.58
C SER A 645 -18.16 -53.69 -8.33
N ASP A 646 -18.96 -53.97 -9.37
CA ASP A 646 -19.81 -53.02 -10.13
C ASP A 646 -19.12 -52.08 -11.14
N LEU A 647 -17.83 -52.26 -11.44
CA LEU A 647 -17.12 -51.46 -12.46
C LEU A 647 -17.35 -51.98 -13.89
N ALA A 648 -17.67 -51.07 -14.82
CA ALA A 648 -17.72 -51.33 -16.27
C ALA A 648 -16.43 -50.86 -16.96
N VAL A 649 -15.70 -51.80 -17.59
CA VAL A 649 -14.45 -51.52 -18.32
C VAL A 649 -14.62 -51.77 -19.81
N THR A 650 -14.29 -50.79 -20.66
CA THR A 650 -14.31 -50.92 -22.12
C THR A 650 -12.90 -50.82 -22.68
N LEU A 651 -12.45 -51.86 -23.38
CA LEU A 651 -11.11 -51.95 -23.98
C LEU A 651 -11.22 -51.92 -25.50
N THR A 652 -10.45 -51.06 -26.18
CA THR A 652 -10.45 -50.92 -27.65
C THR A 652 -9.03 -51.08 -28.22
N GLY A 653 -8.78 -52.17 -28.99
CA GLY A 653 -7.43 -52.59 -29.41
C GLY A 653 -7.14 -54.10 -29.33
N SER A 654 -5.85 -54.50 -29.36
CA SER A 654 -5.39 -55.90 -29.25
C SER A 654 -5.08 -56.26 -27.79
N PHE A 655 -5.89 -57.11 -27.15
CA PHE A 655 -5.74 -57.52 -25.74
C PHE A 655 -5.84 -59.04 -25.54
N ASP A 656 -5.20 -59.58 -24.50
CA ASP A 656 -5.33 -60.98 -24.08
C ASP A 656 -6.24 -61.11 -22.85
N ALA A 657 -7.34 -61.88 -22.97
CA ALA A 657 -8.31 -62.08 -21.90
C ALA A 657 -7.73 -62.76 -20.64
N SER A 658 -6.57 -63.41 -20.72
CA SER A 658 -5.89 -64.04 -19.57
C SER A 658 -5.27 -63.04 -18.59
N GLN A 659 -5.25 -61.75 -18.94
CA GLN A 659 -4.63 -60.66 -18.18
C GLN A 659 -5.56 -60.00 -17.14
N PHE A 660 -6.80 -60.50 -16.95
CA PHE A 660 -7.82 -59.87 -16.11
C PHE A 660 -8.25 -60.75 -14.94
N GLN A 661 -8.30 -60.19 -13.72
CA GLN A 661 -8.89 -60.84 -12.53
C GLN A 661 -10.12 -60.05 -12.07
N LEU A 662 -11.31 -60.63 -12.34
CA LEU A 662 -12.60 -60.05 -12.00
C LEU A 662 -12.96 -60.32 -10.53
N GLY A 663 -13.35 -59.28 -9.80
CA GLY A 663 -14.08 -59.40 -8.54
C GLY A 663 -15.53 -59.82 -8.76
N SER A 664 -16.25 -60.20 -7.69
CA SER A 664 -17.67 -60.57 -7.79
C SER A 664 -18.52 -59.37 -8.18
N GLY A 665 -19.01 -59.33 -9.43
CA GLY A 665 -19.94 -58.32 -9.95
C GLY A 665 -19.41 -57.41 -11.06
N GLY A 666 -18.10 -57.39 -11.33
CA GLY A 666 -17.52 -56.56 -12.41
C GLY A 666 -17.81 -57.10 -13.83
N SER A 667 -17.84 -56.21 -14.82
CA SER A 667 -17.99 -56.58 -16.24
C SER A 667 -16.91 -55.92 -17.13
N VAL A 668 -16.30 -56.71 -18.01
CA VAL A 668 -15.30 -56.25 -18.99
C VAL A 668 -15.88 -56.44 -20.39
N THR A 669 -15.91 -55.38 -21.17
CA THR A 669 -16.30 -55.40 -22.59
C THR A 669 -15.06 -55.17 -23.44
N ILE A 670 -14.62 -56.21 -24.14
CA ILE A 670 -13.52 -56.11 -25.11
C ILE A 670 -14.12 -55.80 -26.48
N VAL A 671 -13.72 -54.68 -27.07
CA VAL A 671 -14.03 -54.32 -28.45
C VAL A 671 -12.75 -54.54 -29.25
N GLN A 672 -12.59 -55.74 -29.82
CA GLN A 672 -11.45 -56.04 -30.68
C GLN A 672 -11.54 -55.22 -31.97
N ALA A 673 -10.47 -54.52 -32.31
CA ALA A 673 -10.32 -53.95 -33.64
C ALA A 673 -10.02 -55.09 -34.61
N ASN A 674 -10.93 -55.34 -35.55
CA ASN A 674 -10.77 -56.35 -36.59
C ASN A 674 -9.50 -56.04 -37.42
N ARG A 675 -8.51 -56.93 -37.39
CA ARG A 675 -7.27 -56.83 -38.17
C ARG A 675 -7.55 -57.25 -39.60
N ALA A 676 -7.20 -56.37 -40.55
CA ALA A 676 -7.39 -56.67 -41.95
C ALA A 676 -6.63 -57.97 -42.34
N PRO A 677 -7.28 -58.93 -43.02
CA PRO A 677 -6.63 -60.17 -43.43
C PRO A 677 -5.46 -59.90 -44.37
N VAL A 678 -4.36 -60.65 -44.18
CA VAL A 678 -3.18 -60.56 -45.05
C VAL A 678 -3.38 -61.56 -46.19
N ALA A 679 -3.62 -61.03 -47.39
CA ALA A 679 -3.66 -61.80 -48.64
C ALA A 679 -2.41 -61.49 -49.49
N GLU A 680 -1.93 -62.47 -50.26
CA GLU A 680 -1.04 -62.14 -51.39
C GLU A 680 -1.81 -61.26 -52.39
N ALA A 681 -1.13 -60.30 -53.01
CA ALA A 681 -1.73 -59.43 -54.03
C ALA A 681 -2.41 -60.22 -55.15
N ASP A 682 -3.46 -59.64 -55.76
CA ASP A 682 -4.23 -60.25 -56.85
C ASP A 682 -3.32 -60.88 -57.91
N ARG A 683 -3.55 -62.16 -58.21
CA ARG A 683 -2.82 -62.89 -59.25
C ARG A 683 -3.74 -63.24 -60.41
N THR A 684 -3.34 -62.81 -61.60
CA THR A 684 -3.94 -63.28 -62.85
C THR A 684 -3.19 -64.52 -63.34
N VAL A 685 -3.88 -65.65 -63.46
CA VAL A 685 -3.31 -66.91 -63.94
C VAL A 685 -4.00 -67.32 -65.23
N THR A 686 -3.23 -67.54 -66.30
CA THR A 686 -3.78 -68.05 -67.57
C THR A 686 -3.76 -69.58 -67.56
N ALA A 687 -4.94 -70.20 -67.67
CA ALA A 687 -5.09 -71.66 -67.74
C ALA A 687 -5.60 -72.09 -69.11
N GLN A 688 -5.07 -73.21 -69.63
CA GLN A 688 -5.58 -73.88 -70.84
C GLN A 688 -6.53 -75.02 -70.47
N ALA A 689 -7.56 -75.23 -71.29
CA ALA A 689 -8.56 -76.29 -71.07
C ALA A 689 -7.90 -77.69 -71.07
N GLY A 690 -8.14 -78.46 -70.02
CA GLY A 690 -7.71 -79.87 -69.91
C GLY A 690 -6.49 -80.14 -69.03
N THR A 691 -5.82 -79.11 -68.51
CA THR A 691 -4.66 -79.24 -67.59
C THR A 691 -4.92 -78.53 -66.27
N ALA A 692 -4.59 -79.18 -65.14
CA ALA A 692 -4.63 -78.56 -63.83
C ALA A 692 -3.52 -77.51 -63.73
N VAL A 693 -3.88 -76.28 -63.31
CA VAL A 693 -2.94 -75.17 -63.14
C VAL A 693 -2.94 -74.77 -61.68
N ALA A 694 -1.76 -74.72 -61.06
CA ALA A 694 -1.61 -74.21 -59.71
C ALA A 694 -1.87 -72.70 -59.71
N LEU A 695 -2.88 -72.25 -58.97
CA LEU A 695 -3.18 -70.82 -58.84
C LEU A 695 -2.11 -70.09 -58.04
N GLY A 696 -1.35 -70.80 -57.19
CA GLY A 696 -0.23 -70.27 -56.42
C GLY A 696 -0.62 -69.25 -55.35
N ILE A 697 -1.90 -69.09 -55.06
CA ILE A 697 -2.41 -68.15 -54.05
C ILE A 697 -2.35 -68.85 -52.69
N ALA A 698 -1.60 -68.30 -51.74
CA ALA A 698 -1.67 -68.74 -50.35
C ALA A 698 -3.06 -68.40 -49.76
N ALA A 699 -3.61 -69.27 -48.91
CA ALA A 699 -4.83 -68.93 -48.20
C ALA A 699 -4.62 -67.63 -47.41
N PRO A 700 -5.52 -66.65 -47.51
CA PRO A 700 -5.39 -65.45 -46.70
C PRO A 700 -5.39 -65.89 -45.23
N THR A 701 -4.46 -65.33 -44.46
CA THR A 701 -4.40 -65.58 -43.02
C THR A 701 -4.98 -64.38 -42.32
N ASP A 702 -5.97 -64.62 -41.48
CA ASP A 702 -6.46 -63.64 -40.54
C ASP A 702 -6.00 -64.02 -39.13
N ALA A 703 -5.46 -63.05 -38.42
CA ALA A 703 -5.02 -63.20 -37.04
C ALA A 703 -6.20 -63.31 -36.07
N ASP A 704 -7.38 -62.82 -36.46
CA ASP A 704 -8.60 -62.81 -35.63
C ASP A 704 -9.55 -63.99 -35.96
N ASN A 705 -9.15 -64.82 -36.93
CA ASN A 705 -9.84 -66.04 -37.36
C ASN A 705 -11.28 -65.79 -37.86
N ASP A 706 -11.53 -64.61 -38.43
CA ASP A 706 -12.76 -64.27 -39.12
C ASP A 706 -12.96 -65.16 -40.36
N ALA A 707 -14.21 -65.28 -40.80
CA ALA A 707 -14.54 -66.03 -42.00
C ALA A 707 -14.04 -65.27 -43.26
N LEU A 708 -13.06 -65.84 -43.94
CA LEU A 708 -12.47 -65.25 -45.16
C LEU A 708 -13.13 -65.81 -46.42
N SER A 709 -13.38 -64.93 -47.39
CA SER A 709 -13.92 -65.33 -48.70
C SER A 709 -12.91 -65.05 -49.81
N VAL A 710 -12.62 -66.06 -50.63
CA VAL A 710 -11.78 -65.93 -51.83
C VAL A 710 -12.70 -65.95 -53.05
N THR A 711 -12.72 -64.87 -53.83
CA THR A 711 -13.52 -64.79 -55.05
C THR A 711 -12.66 -65.12 -56.26
N VAL A 712 -13.04 -66.15 -57.03
CA VAL A 712 -12.36 -66.49 -58.29
C VAL A 712 -13.31 -66.26 -59.46
N THR A 713 -12.94 -65.34 -60.34
CA THR A 713 -13.74 -64.96 -61.52
C THR A 713 -13.12 -65.49 -62.81
N GLY A 714 -13.94 -65.76 -63.84
CA GLY A 714 -13.45 -66.13 -65.17
C GLY A 714 -13.20 -67.63 -65.40
N LEU A 715 -13.75 -68.50 -64.55
CA LEU A 715 -13.71 -69.95 -64.78
C LEU A 715 -14.49 -70.32 -66.07
N PRO A 716 -13.92 -71.15 -66.97
CA PRO A 716 -14.67 -71.72 -68.07
C PRO A 716 -15.78 -72.66 -67.57
N ALA A 717 -16.89 -72.78 -68.31
CA ALA A 717 -18.05 -73.58 -67.92
C ALA A 717 -17.65 -75.02 -67.56
N GLY A 718 -17.84 -75.40 -66.29
CA GLY A 718 -17.48 -76.72 -65.74
C GLY A 718 -16.12 -76.81 -65.05
N GLY A 719 -15.38 -75.71 -64.91
CA GLY A 719 -14.15 -75.65 -64.11
C GLY A 719 -14.43 -75.80 -62.60
N VAL A 720 -13.61 -76.60 -61.91
CA VAL A 720 -13.70 -76.83 -60.46
C VAL A 720 -12.41 -76.38 -59.80
N ILE A 721 -12.51 -75.64 -58.70
CA ILE A 721 -11.36 -75.26 -57.87
C ILE A 721 -11.21 -76.27 -56.74
N ARG A 722 -9.97 -76.66 -56.46
CA ARG A 722 -9.61 -77.52 -55.35
C ARG A 722 -8.47 -76.90 -54.55
N LEU A 723 -8.45 -77.16 -53.25
CA LEU A 723 -7.30 -76.83 -52.41
C LEU A 723 -6.10 -77.69 -52.81
N ALA A 724 -4.91 -77.30 -52.36
CA ALA A 724 -3.65 -77.98 -52.72
C ALA A 724 -3.61 -79.45 -52.27
N ASP A 725 -4.41 -79.83 -51.27
CA ASP A 725 -4.58 -81.21 -50.80
C ASP A 725 -5.62 -82.02 -51.62
N GLY A 726 -6.25 -81.41 -52.63
CA GLY A 726 -7.22 -82.05 -53.52
C GLY A 726 -8.66 -82.04 -53.01
N SER A 727 -8.93 -81.48 -51.83
CA SER A 727 -10.30 -81.24 -51.35
C SER A 727 -11.01 -80.18 -52.20
N ALA A 728 -12.34 -80.27 -52.29
CA ALA A 728 -13.12 -79.23 -52.96
C ALA A 728 -13.11 -77.97 -52.08
N VAL A 729 -12.95 -76.80 -52.72
CA VAL A 729 -13.13 -75.50 -52.06
C VAL A 729 -14.61 -75.29 -51.73
#